data_AF-A0A1W1VI65-F1
#
_entry.id   AF-A0A1W1VI65-F1
#
_cell.length_a   1.000
_cell.length_b   1.000
_cell.length_c   1.000
_cell.angle_alpha   90.00
_cell.angle_beta   90.00
_cell.angle_gamma   90.00
#
_symmetry.space_group_name_H-M   'P 1'
#
loop_
_entity.id
_entity.type
_entity.pdbx_description
1 polymer ?
#
loop_
_entity_poly.entity_id
_entity_poly.type
_entity_poly.pdbx_seq_one_letter_code
_entity_poly.pdbx_strand_id
1 'polypeptide(L)'
;MKEPQMGDGFSPTVGLYLCHCGNNIAGQIDMAALTRWAKEQPQVKVVRQTSHLCSVAGQELLTRDIRDEHLERIVIAACSPRLHEATFRRALDKAGLNPFLLEIANIREGCAWLTPDPRDALAKAKAILAGALAKVKWLCPPKPRTLKVNQEVLVVGGGIAGIQATLKLAEAGHKVYLVEREPSLGGNMARFDRTFPTMDCAACTLSALMARVAANPNVHLLTLSEVTKVEGHFGAFRVEVKQKPRRVKDGCTGCGDCEQVCPVKVPDPYNEGLSTTKAITRPFAYAVPPTFYVSHRGEAPCQKVCPAGVNIPGLLALIRAGRRDKAQELLEKALVLPSLTAAFCRAPCRLACGEHTGETGINLPLIEKSLAQEREVKRLKREGLRSGPALRVAVIGSGPTGLAAAYRLATYGYSVTILERRSEPGGMLLLAKVLNPPSFAALEQEIHHLQELGVEIITNVEVDDGSLSLKRLAREYDAIIVAQGAWHPRSLGVPGEGMEGIWPALSFLEAICEEKICLQKQRVGIVGAGDTGKELALLAAREGASLIVVMEQREEPPGFRWPPVPVAVPIYFYWQFRVTGFTKKQGAIIVKGPQEVEVDLVIIAAGQDVEYQHLRSQGLMVDEAGYLVVDNFGRTSYPGVFAAGDVVGNCGSVPAALAAGGRVAEAVHRFLRTAPEVRWQFNGRAEREASLAATEPEQKQCAYRVQPFDTGERDNFDAAVDPLLQEALRCRHCGGCALCGLCAEACPVGAVDLGEPARFFNFEVGAIILATGYQTFDPAKEPAFGYGIYPNILTGLEFERLSSPLGPTGGRIITCEGYEPEAVAIIHCVGSRDRRYNSYCSRVCCMAALKFAQTLRERTKAKVFELYVDLCTTGKGHENFLRRVRQEGVIFLRGRLQGVHQKGNRLVLRVEDTLLGAIRELEVDMVILATAFEPRADAGEVARLFGIQRDADGFFLEVHPKMAPVESGNPGIFLAGGCQGPKDITETLAHAGAAAAEALTRLASGGQLLSPEMAYVMEERCSGCHLCVKVCPAEALLPAGQKVLVHEPACRGCGNCVAACPTGALGLFGSESKALLAQVSAVLQEEVSWASRS
;
A
#
# COMPACT_ATOMS: atom_id res chain seq x y z
N MET A 1 -34.53 -31.19 -1.42
CA MET A 1 -34.52 -32.29 -2.43
C MET A 1 -34.44 -33.63 -1.71
N LYS A 2 -35.20 -34.66 -2.12
CA LYS A 2 -35.07 -36.03 -1.57
C LYS A 2 -33.71 -36.63 -1.98
N GLU A 3 -33.06 -37.38 -1.09
CA GLU A 3 -31.91 -38.23 -1.42
C GLU A 3 -32.22 -39.03 -2.70
N PRO A 4 -31.36 -39.04 -3.73
CA PRO A 4 -31.58 -39.88 -4.90
C PRO A 4 -31.73 -41.32 -4.42
N GLN A 5 -32.94 -41.88 -4.60
CA GLN A 5 -33.27 -43.23 -4.17
C GLN A 5 -32.57 -44.25 -5.07
N MET A 6 -31.26 -44.40 -4.90
CA MET A 6 -30.57 -45.61 -5.33
C MET A 6 -30.75 -46.60 -4.18
N GLY A 7 -31.78 -47.47 -4.29
CA GLY A 7 -32.04 -48.49 -3.29
C GLY A 7 -30.83 -49.40 -3.11
N ASP A 8 -30.68 -50.00 -1.92
CA ASP A 8 -29.52 -50.83 -1.57
C ASP A 8 -29.28 -52.06 -2.49
N GLY A 9 -30.23 -52.37 -3.38
CA GLY A 9 -30.12 -53.38 -4.44
C GLY A 9 -29.71 -52.87 -5.84
N PHE A 10 -29.38 -51.58 -6.02
CA PHE A 10 -28.94 -51.03 -7.30
C PHE A 10 -27.50 -51.48 -7.64
N SER A 11 -27.31 -52.20 -8.75
CA SER A 11 -26.01 -52.65 -9.24
C SER A 11 -25.81 -52.19 -10.68
N PRO A 12 -25.18 -51.02 -10.91
CA PRO A 12 -25.04 -50.48 -12.25
C PRO A 12 -24.04 -51.27 -13.09
N THR A 13 -24.28 -51.31 -14.40
CA THR A 13 -23.31 -51.87 -15.34
C THR A 13 -22.12 -50.92 -15.54
N VAL A 14 -20.92 -51.35 -15.12
CA VAL A 14 -19.70 -50.54 -15.22
C VAL A 14 -18.84 -50.96 -16.41
N GLY A 15 -18.45 -49.98 -17.24
CA GLY A 15 -17.39 -50.14 -18.22
C GLY A 15 -16.05 -49.65 -17.68
N LEU A 16 -15.04 -50.50 -17.72
CA LEU A 16 -13.70 -50.22 -17.23
C LEU A 16 -12.68 -50.16 -18.38
N TYR A 17 -12.00 -49.03 -18.49
CA TYR A 17 -11.03 -48.77 -19.55
C TYR A 17 -9.64 -48.54 -18.96
N LEU A 18 -8.67 -49.34 -19.39
CA LEU A 18 -7.29 -49.31 -18.93
C LEU A 18 -6.41 -48.70 -20.03
N CYS A 19 -5.79 -47.55 -19.75
CA CYS A 19 -4.93 -46.86 -20.69
C CYS A 19 -3.46 -47.25 -20.49
N HIS A 20 -2.72 -47.50 -21.57
CA HIS A 20 -1.27 -47.72 -21.50
C HIS A 20 -0.47 -46.41 -21.46
N CYS A 21 -1.03 -45.35 -22.05
CA CYS A 21 -0.37 -44.06 -22.26
C CYS A 21 1.01 -44.21 -22.93
N GLY A 22 1.06 -45.02 -24.00
CA GLY A 22 2.31 -45.49 -24.58
C GLY A 22 3.06 -46.36 -23.59
N ASN A 23 4.26 -45.95 -23.19
CA ASN A 23 5.05 -46.65 -22.17
C ASN A 23 4.94 -46.03 -20.76
N ASN A 24 4.17 -44.94 -20.58
CA ASN A 24 4.14 -44.22 -19.30
C ASN A 24 3.43 -44.99 -18.19
N ILE A 25 2.43 -45.81 -18.52
CA ILE A 25 1.72 -46.67 -17.56
C ILE A 25 2.17 -48.12 -17.80
N ALA A 26 2.06 -48.60 -19.04
CA ALA A 26 2.38 -49.99 -19.38
C ALA A 26 3.86 -50.36 -19.20
N GLY A 27 4.78 -49.39 -19.14
CA GLY A 27 6.19 -49.64 -18.86
C GLY A 27 6.48 -49.93 -17.39
N GLN A 28 5.58 -49.56 -16.48
CA GLN A 28 5.74 -49.73 -15.03
C GLN A 28 4.73 -50.70 -14.41
N ILE A 29 3.52 -50.74 -14.94
CA ILE A 29 2.42 -51.58 -14.43
C ILE A 29 2.17 -52.73 -15.40
N ASP A 30 2.15 -53.96 -14.89
CA ASP A 30 1.73 -55.14 -15.67
C ASP A 30 0.24 -55.04 -16.02
N MET A 31 -0.03 -54.53 -17.22
CA MET A 31 -1.38 -54.33 -17.73
C MET A 31 -2.14 -55.65 -17.95
N ALA A 32 -1.43 -56.76 -18.20
CA ALA A 32 -2.06 -58.07 -18.37
C ALA A 32 -2.54 -58.59 -17.01
N ALA A 33 -1.73 -58.47 -15.96
CA ALA A 33 -2.14 -58.80 -14.59
C ALA A 33 -3.27 -57.89 -14.09
N LEU A 34 -3.19 -56.57 -14.34
CA LEU A 34 -4.24 -55.63 -13.96
C LEU A 34 -5.57 -55.94 -14.66
N THR A 35 -5.52 -56.35 -15.93
CA THR A 35 -6.72 -56.71 -16.71
C THR A 35 -7.37 -58.00 -16.22
N ARG A 36 -6.57 -59.01 -15.84
CA ARG A 36 -7.10 -60.24 -15.24
C ARG A 36 -7.86 -59.92 -13.95
N TRP A 37 -7.23 -59.18 -13.05
CA TRP A 37 -7.86 -58.71 -11.81
C TRP A 37 -9.14 -57.88 -12.08
N ALA A 38 -9.11 -56.99 -13.09
CA ALA A 38 -10.24 -56.15 -13.45
C ALA A 38 -11.45 -56.96 -13.95
N LYS A 39 -11.23 -58.08 -14.64
CA LYS A 39 -12.30 -58.97 -15.13
C LYS A 39 -12.95 -59.81 -14.02
N GLU A 40 -12.25 -60.00 -12.90
CA GLU A 40 -12.78 -60.72 -11.73
C GLU A 40 -13.70 -59.86 -10.87
N GLN A 41 -13.81 -58.55 -11.16
CA GLN A 41 -14.63 -57.62 -10.40
C GLN A 41 -16.13 -57.79 -10.73
N PRO A 42 -16.99 -58.07 -9.74
CA PRO A 42 -18.38 -58.49 -9.98
C PRO A 42 -19.27 -57.41 -10.63
N GLN A 43 -18.92 -56.13 -10.47
CA GLN A 43 -19.68 -54.99 -11.01
C GLN A 43 -19.23 -54.54 -12.42
N VAL A 44 -18.17 -55.14 -12.98
CA VAL A 44 -17.60 -54.72 -14.27
C VAL A 44 -18.14 -55.59 -15.39
N LYS A 45 -18.91 -54.98 -16.30
CA LYS A 45 -19.46 -55.67 -17.49
C LYS A 45 -18.43 -55.78 -18.61
N VAL A 46 -17.65 -54.72 -18.81
CA VAL A 46 -16.71 -54.60 -19.93
C VAL A 46 -15.36 -54.13 -19.42
N VAL A 47 -14.29 -54.83 -19.81
CA VAL A 47 -12.90 -54.36 -19.63
C VAL A 47 -12.25 -54.18 -21.01
N ARG A 48 -11.76 -52.98 -21.30
CA ARG A 48 -10.98 -52.68 -22.52
C ARG A 48 -9.60 -52.16 -22.14
N GLN A 49 -8.61 -52.56 -22.93
CA GLN A 49 -7.29 -51.94 -22.92
C GLN A 49 -7.09 -51.12 -24.20
N THR A 50 -6.40 -50.00 -24.09
CA THR A 50 -6.01 -49.21 -25.26
C THR A 50 -4.70 -48.49 -25.02
N SER A 51 -3.94 -48.30 -26.09
CA SER A 51 -2.66 -47.59 -26.04
C SER A 51 -2.85 -46.14 -25.56
N HIS A 52 -3.85 -45.44 -26.11
CA HIS A 52 -4.14 -44.04 -25.77
C HIS A 52 -5.66 -43.80 -25.78
N LEU A 53 -6.29 -43.88 -24.61
CA LEU A 53 -7.75 -43.72 -24.49
C LEU A 53 -8.23 -42.31 -24.86
N CYS A 54 -7.41 -41.28 -24.64
CA CYS A 54 -7.75 -39.90 -25.00
C CYS A 54 -7.67 -39.61 -26.51
N SER A 55 -7.13 -40.53 -27.33
CA SER A 55 -7.11 -40.41 -28.79
C SER A 55 -8.52 -40.48 -29.39
N VAL A 56 -8.68 -40.06 -30.65
CA VAL A 56 -9.96 -40.15 -31.37
C VAL A 56 -10.48 -41.58 -31.40
N ALA A 57 -9.63 -42.54 -31.80
CA ALA A 57 -9.98 -43.96 -31.82
C ALA A 57 -10.32 -44.51 -30.42
N GLY A 58 -9.62 -44.04 -29.38
CA GLY A 58 -9.91 -44.42 -27.99
C GLY A 58 -11.26 -43.89 -27.50
N GLN A 59 -11.60 -42.65 -27.85
CA GLN A 59 -12.91 -42.06 -27.54
C GLN A 59 -14.03 -42.72 -28.35
N GLU A 60 -13.83 -43.04 -29.62
CA GLU A 60 -14.80 -43.78 -30.44
C GLU A 60 -15.09 -45.16 -29.85
N LEU A 61 -14.05 -45.90 -29.44
CA LEU A 61 -14.19 -47.16 -28.72
C LEU A 61 -15.06 -47.00 -27.47
N LEU A 62 -14.76 -46.00 -26.62
CA LEU A 62 -15.52 -45.70 -25.42
C LEU A 62 -16.99 -45.38 -25.74
N THR A 63 -17.24 -44.48 -26.70
CA THR A 63 -18.61 -44.05 -27.05
C THR A 63 -19.45 -45.16 -27.68
N ARG A 64 -18.83 -46.02 -28.50
CA ARG A 64 -19.49 -47.18 -29.08
C ARG A 64 -19.86 -48.18 -27.99
N ASP A 65 -18.91 -48.57 -27.14
CA ASP A 65 -19.14 -49.54 -26.09
C ASP A 65 -20.20 -49.03 -25.07
N ILE A 66 -20.28 -47.72 -24.79
CA ILE A 66 -21.38 -47.14 -23.98
C ILE A 66 -22.76 -47.47 -24.56
N ARG A 67 -22.91 -47.36 -25.89
CA ARG A 67 -24.18 -47.60 -26.59
C ARG A 67 -24.48 -49.07 -26.75
N ASP A 68 -23.51 -49.83 -27.27
CA ASP A 68 -23.67 -51.24 -27.66
C ASP A 68 -23.79 -52.15 -26.44
N GLU A 69 -23.07 -51.84 -25.36
CA GLU A 69 -23.06 -52.63 -24.13
C GLU A 69 -23.99 -52.04 -23.05
N HIS A 70 -24.75 -50.99 -23.38
CA HIS A 70 -25.69 -50.30 -22.49
C HIS A 70 -25.07 -49.97 -21.12
N LEU A 71 -23.89 -49.35 -21.12
CA LEU A 71 -23.14 -49.05 -19.90
C LEU A 71 -23.76 -47.88 -19.15
N GLU A 72 -23.92 -48.05 -17.84
CA GLU A 72 -24.53 -47.03 -16.97
C GLU A 72 -23.50 -46.20 -16.19
N ARG A 73 -22.28 -46.71 -16.05
CA ARG A 73 -21.17 -46.05 -15.33
C ARG A 73 -19.84 -46.34 -16.02
N ILE A 74 -18.90 -45.39 -15.95
CA ILE A 74 -17.60 -45.51 -16.58
C ILE A 74 -16.48 -45.30 -15.57
N VAL A 75 -15.51 -46.22 -15.55
CA VAL A 75 -14.25 -46.06 -14.83
C VAL A 75 -13.09 -46.07 -15.82
N ILE A 76 -12.21 -45.09 -15.72
CA ILE A 76 -11.03 -44.96 -16.56
C ILE A 76 -9.79 -45.00 -15.68
N ALA A 77 -8.93 -46.01 -15.87
CA ALA A 77 -7.62 -46.08 -15.25
C ALA A 77 -6.57 -45.48 -16.21
N ALA A 78 -6.16 -44.24 -15.96
CA ALA A 78 -5.27 -43.50 -16.86
C ALA A 78 -4.48 -42.40 -16.11
N CYS A 79 -4.36 -41.23 -16.73
CA CYS A 79 -3.76 -40.02 -16.17
C CYS A 79 -4.69 -39.29 -15.20
N SER A 80 -4.16 -38.24 -14.58
CA SER A 80 -4.90 -37.34 -13.70
C SER A 80 -6.23 -36.84 -14.29
N PRO A 81 -7.33 -36.79 -13.50
CA PRO A 81 -8.58 -36.16 -13.91
C PRO A 81 -8.40 -34.68 -14.27
N ARG A 82 -7.43 -33.99 -13.66
CA ARG A 82 -7.09 -32.59 -13.99
C ARG A 82 -6.73 -32.39 -15.48
N LEU A 83 -6.34 -33.45 -16.18
CA LEU A 83 -5.93 -33.41 -17.59
C LEU A 83 -7.08 -33.76 -18.55
N HIS A 84 -7.73 -34.91 -18.35
CA HIS A 84 -8.63 -35.49 -19.34
C HIS A 84 -10.06 -35.76 -18.84
N GLU A 85 -10.43 -35.33 -17.63
CA GLU A 85 -11.82 -35.46 -17.17
C GLU A 85 -12.80 -34.77 -18.12
N ALA A 86 -12.56 -33.51 -18.48
CA ALA A 86 -13.39 -32.80 -19.46
C ALA A 86 -13.43 -33.50 -20.83
N THR A 87 -12.35 -34.20 -21.22
CA THR A 87 -12.28 -34.93 -22.49
C THR A 87 -13.23 -36.12 -22.46
N PHE A 88 -13.16 -36.94 -21.40
CA PHE A 88 -14.00 -38.11 -21.27
C PHE A 88 -15.45 -37.75 -20.93
N ARG A 89 -15.70 -36.72 -20.12
CA ARG A 89 -17.03 -36.16 -19.88
C ARG A 89 -17.74 -35.81 -21.19
N ARG A 90 -17.05 -35.16 -22.14
CA ARG A 90 -17.59 -34.89 -23.49
C ARG A 90 -17.83 -36.16 -24.30
N ALA A 91 -16.99 -37.18 -24.16
CA ALA A 91 -17.21 -38.46 -24.84
C ALA A 91 -18.48 -39.15 -24.32
N LEU A 92 -18.67 -39.20 -22.99
CA LEU A 92 -19.89 -39.74 -22.37
C LEU A 92 -21.14 -38.99 -22.85
N ASP A 93 -21.08 -37.65 -22.85
CA ASP A 93 -22.19 -36.80 -23.32
C ASP A 93 -22.58 -37.12 -24.76
N LYS A 94 -21.58 -37.22 -25.66
CA LYS A 94 -21.78 -37.63 -27.06
C LYS A 94 -22.41 -39.03 -27.18
N ALA A 95 -22.12 -39.92 -26.24
CA ALA A 95 -22.68 -41.27 -26.22
C ALA A 95 -24.11 -41.32 -25.64
N GLY A 96 -24.60 -40.23 -25.05
CA GLY A 96 -25.90 -40.16 -24.38
C GLY A 96 -25.85 -40.57 -22.90
N LEU A 97 -24.66 -40.75 -22.32
CA LEU A 97 -24.48 -41.03 -20.90
C LEU A 97 -24.16 -39.74 -20.14
N ASN A 98 -24.75 -39.57 -18.95
CA ASN A 98 -24.50 -38.36 -18.17
C ASN A 98 -23.00 -38.23 -17.82
N PRO A 99 -22.36 -37.07 -18.07
CA PRO A 99 -20.92 -36.89 -17.88
C PRO A 99 -20.40 -37.14 -16.46
N PHE A 100 -21.27 -37.00 -15.44
CA PHE A 100 -20.92 -37.17 -14.03
C PHE A 100 -20.97 -38.61 -13.54
N LEU A 101 -21.28 -39.54 -14.44
CA LEU A 101 -21.26 -40.98 -14.19
C LEU A 101 -19.90 -41.59 -14.54
N LEU A 102 -18.84 -40.79 -14.41
CA LEU A 102 -17.45 -41.09 -14.72
C LEU A 102 -16.59 -40.98 -13.47
N GLU A 103 -15.74 -41.95 -13.23
CA GLU A 103 -14.63 -41.86 -12.27
C GLU A 103 -13.30 -42.15 -12.98
N ILE A 104 -12.28 -41.33 -12.70
CA ILE A 104 -10.92 -41.53 -13.25
C ILE A 104 -9.98 -41.98 -12.14
N ALA A 105 -9.51 -43.22 -12.25
CA ALA A 105 -8.42 -43.77 -11.45
C ALA A 105 -7.08 -43.26 -12.00
N ASN A 106 -6.44 -42.34 -11.25
CA ASN A 106 -5.13 -41.80 -11.60
C ASN A 106 -4.01 -42.81 -11.30
N ILE A 107 -3.71 -43.67 -12.27
CA ILE A 107 -2.65 -44.69 -12.18
C ILE A 107 -1.35 -44.28 -12.88
N ARG A 108 -1.27 -43.07 -13.45
CA ARG A 108 -0.03 -42.52 -14.05
C ARG A 108 0.72 -41.63 -13.06
N GLU A 109 0.25 -40.41 -12.85
CA GLU A 109 0.87 -39.46 -11.92
C GLU A 109 0.75 -39.95 -10.47
N GLY A 110 -0.37 -40.61 -10.11
CA GLY A 110 -0.61 -41.13 -8.77
C GLY A 110 0.06 -42.47 -8.47
N CYS A 111 0.58 -43.17 -9.47
CA CYS A 111 1.13 -44.51 -9.32
C CYS A 111 2.37 -44.75 -10.20
N ALA A 112 2.22 -44.98 -11.51
CA ALA A 112 3.33 -45.41 -12.38
C ALA A 112 4.58 -44.50 -12.33
N TRP A 113 4.42 -43.17 -12.28
CA TRP A 113 5.57 -42.26 -12.25
C TRP A 113 6.24 -42.12 -10.88
N LEU A 114 5.55 -42.52 -9.80
CA LEU A 114 6.00 -42.30 -8.42
C LEU A 114 6.41 -43.58 -7.70
N THR A 115 6.06 -44.76 -8.24
CA THR A 115 6.31 -46.05 -7.60
C THR A 115 7.37 -46.83 -8.36
N PRO A 116 8.63 -46.86 -7.88
CA PRO A 116 9.75 -47.45 -8.62
C PRO A 116 9.66 -48.97 -8.83
N ASP A 117 9.07 -49.71 -7.88
CA ASP A 117 8.90 -51.16 -8.00
C ASP A 117 7.62 -51.52 -8.79
N PRO A 118 7.71 -52.29 -9.89
CA PRO A 118 6.55 -52.66 -10.70
C PRO A 118 5.48 -53.49 -9.98
N ARG A 119 5.85 -54.32 -9.00
CA ARG A 119 4.89 -55.13 -8.22
C ARG A 119 4.10 -54.25 -7.27
N ASP A 120 4.78 -53.31 -6.60
CA ASP A 120 4.12 -52.32 -5.75
C ASP A 120 3.25 -51.37 -6.58
N ALA A 121 3.71 -50.99 -7.77
CA ALA A 121 2.93 -50.19 -8.71
C ALA A 121 1.65 -50.92 -9.15
N LEU A 122 1.73 -52.22 -9.45
CA LEU A 122 0.55 -53.04 -9.75
C LEU A 122 -0.41 -53.13 -8.56
N ALA A 123 0.09 -53.40 -7.35
CA ALA A 123 -0.73 -53.48 -6.14
C ALA A 123 -1.43 -52.14 -5.85
N LYS A 124 -0.69 -51.03 -5.94
CA LYS A 124 -1.22 -49.68 -5.79
C LYS A 124 -2.26 -49.33 -6.85
N ALA A 125 -2.03 -49.72 -8.11
CA ALA A 125 -2.98 -49.49 -9.19
C ALA A 125 -4.29 -50.26 -8.97
N LYS A 126 -4.23 -51.51 -8.49
CA LYS A 126 -5.41 -52.29 -8.09
C LYS A 126 -6.19 -51.60 -6.98
N ALA A 127 -5.50 -51.15 -5.92
CA ALA A 127 -6.15 -50.45 -4.80
C ALA A 127 -6.84 -49.15 -5.23
N ILE A 128 -6.16 -48.30 -6.03
CA ILE A 128 -6.76 -47.08 -6.59
C ILE A 128 -8.01 -47.43 -7.43
N LEU A 129 -7.91 -48.48 -8.25
CA LEU A 129 -8.98 -48.88 -9.14
C LEU A 129 -10.17 -49.51 -8.39
N ALA A 130 -9.92 -50.28 -7.34
CA ALA A 130 -10.95 -50.81 -6.43
C ALA A 130 -11.74 -49.66 -5.79
N GLY A 131 -11.03 -48.65 -5.28
CA GLY A 131 -11.65 -47.43 -4.78
C GLY A 131 -12.51 -46.72 -5.82
N ALA A 132 -12.02 -46.56 -7.04
CA ALA A 132 -12.77 -45.91 -8.13
C ALA A 132 -14.04 -46.69 -8.52
N LEU A 133 -13.93 -48.03 -8.62
CA LEU A 133 -15.07 -48.91 -8.89
C LEU A 133 -16.13 -48.87 -7.77
N ALA A 134 -15.70 -48.78 -6.52
CA ALA A 134 -16.62 -48.64 -5.39
C ALA A 134 -17.31 -47.26 -5.37
N LYS A 135 -16.57 -46.20 -5.72
CA LYS A 135 -17.09 -44.82 -5.77
C LYS A 135 -18.12 -44.62 -6.87
N VAL A 136 -17.83 -45.09 -8.09
CA VAL A 136 -18.65 -44.82 -9.29
C VAL A 136 -20.11 -45.29 -9.14
N LYS A 137 -20.33 -46.34 -8.34
CA LYS A 137 -21.65 -46.88 -8.01
C LYS A 137 -22.58 -45.81 -7.41
N TRP A 138 -22.02 -44.93 -6.58
CA TRP A 138 -22.77 -43.97 -5.78
C TRP A 138 -22.82 -42.56 -6.39
N LEU A 139 -22.12 -42.34 -7.50
CA LEU A 139 -22.14 -41.04 -8.18
C LEU A 139 -23.56 -40.70 -8.64
N CYS A 140 -24.01 -39.50 -8.27
CA CYS A 140 -25.30 -38.98 -8.65
C CYS A 140 -25.12 -37.85 -9.67
N PRO A 141 -25.84 -37.88 -10.80
CA PRO A 141 -25.71 -36.83 -11.80
C PRO A 141 -26.35 -35.52 -11.28
N PRO A 142 -25.60 -34.40 -11.25
CA PRO A 142 -26.16 -33.10 -10.92
C PRO A 142 -27.10 -32.62 -12.04
N LYS A 143 -28.11 -31.84 -11.66
CA LYS A 143 -29.00 -31.20 -12.63
C LYS A 143 -28.29 -30.01 -13.28
N PRO A 144 -28.12 -29.96 -14.61
CA PRO A 144 -27.56 -28.79 -15.27
C PRO A 144 -28.45 -27.56 -15.02
N ARG A 145 -27.82 -26.43 -14.70
CA ARG A 145 -28.48 -25.13 -14.64
C ARG A 145 -27.65 -24.11 -15.41
N THR A 146 -28.33 -23.35 -16.27
CA THR A 146 -27.73 -22.30 -17.08
C THR A 146 -27.80 -20.98 -16.33
N LEU A 147 -26.67 -20.34 -16.12
CA LEU A 147 -26.60 -18.99 -15.57
C LEU A 147 -26.54 -17.95 -16.69
N LYS A 148 -27.16 -16.79 -16.45
CA LYS A 148 -26.99 -15.62 -17.32
C LYS A 148 -25.55 -15.13 -17.20
N VAL A 149 -24.85 -15.05 -18.33
CA VAL A 149 -23.46 -14.60 -18.41
C VAL A 149 -23.44 -13.14 -18.85
N ASN A 150 -22.88 -12.28 -18.00
CA ASN A 150 -22.55 -10.91 -18.37
C ASN A 150 -21.49 -10.93 -19.48
N GLN A 151 -21.70 -10.14 -20.54
CA GLN A 151 -20.83 -10.12 -21.71
C GLN A 151 -19.71 -9.06 -21.59
N GLU A 152 -19.75 -8.20 -20.57
CA GLU A 152 -18.70 -7.20 -20.29
C GLU A 152 -17.45 -7.87 -19.72
N VAL A 153 -16.27 -7.34 -20.03
CA VAL A 153 -14.97 -7.93 -19.65
C VAL A 153 -14.11 -6.90 -18.93
N LEU A 154 -13.40 -7.35 -17.90
CA LEU A 154 -12.38 -6.55 -17.22
C LEU A 154 -10.97 -6.96 -17.68
N VAL A 155 -10.13 -6.01 -18.04
CA VAL A 155 -8.70 -6.21 -18.29
C VAL A 155 -7.91 -5.41 -17.25
N VAL A 156 -7.01 -6.08 -16.54
CA VAL A 156 -6.21 -5.49 -15.45
C VAL A 156 -4.75 -5.38 -15.87
N GLY A 157 -4.30 -4.16 -16.14
CA GLY A 157 -2.96 -3.83 -16.63
C GLY A 157 -2.99 -3.35 -18.08
N GLY A 158 -2.52 -2.13 -18.32
CA GLY A 158 -2.49 -1.42 -19.60
C GLY A 158 -1.14 -1.49 -20.33
N GLY A 159 -0.34 -2.53 -20.07
CA GLY A 159 0.82 -2.85 -20.90
C GLY A 159 0.42 -3.44 -22.26
N ILE A 160 1.41 -3.75 -23.11
CA ILE A 160 1.16 -4.28 -24.47
C ILE A 160 0.24 -5.52 -24.48
N ALA A 161 0.31 -6.38 -23.46
CA ALA A 161 -0.57 -7.52 -23.29
C ALA A 161 -2.04 -7.11 -23.09
N GLY A 162 -2.31 -6.21 -22.14
CA GLY A 162 -3.67 -5.76 -21.85
C GLY A 162 -4.25 -4.88 -22.95
N ILE A 163 -3.42 -4.06 -23.61
CA ILE A 163 -3.80 -3.32 -24.82
C ILE A 163 -4.28 -4.28 -25.91
N GLN A 164 -3.49 -5.33 -26.20
CA GLN A 164 -3.85 -6.31 -27.22
C GLN A 164 -5.13 -7.09 -26.86
N ALA A 165 -5.25 -7.54 -25.61
CA ALA A 165 -6.44 -8.25 -25.15
C ALA A 165 -7.70 -7.36 -25.24
N THR A 166 -7.58 -6.10 -24.80
CA THR A 166 -8.66 -5.09 -24.87
C THR A 166 -9.11 -4.85 -26.30
N LEU A 167 -8.17 -4.62 -27.23
CA LEU A 167 -8.50 -4.41 -28.63
C LEU A 167 -9.22 -5.63 -29.23
N LYS A 168 -8.75 -6.85 -28.94
CA LYS A 168 -9.39 -8.08 -29.46
C LYS A 168 -10.81 -8.28 -28.93
N LEU A 169 -11.04 -8.00 -27.65
CA LEU A 169 -12.36 -8.09 -27.03
C LEU A 169 -13.31 -7.00 -27.59
N ALA A 170 -12.82 -5.76 -27.69
CA ALA A 170 -13.59 -4.63 -28.18
C ALA A 170 -13.93 -4.75 -29.68
N GLU A 171 -12.99 -5.26 -30.50
CA GLU A 171 -13.21 -5.59 -31.92
C GLU A 171 -14.25 -6.71 -32.09
N ALA A 172 -14.36 -7.62 -31.13
CA ALA A 172 -15.41 -8.64 -31.09
C ALA A 172 -16.76 -8.10 -30.59
N GLY A 173 -16.88 -6.79 -30.31
CA GLY A 173 -18.12 -6.14 -29.92
C GLY A 173 -18.43 -6.16 -28.42
N HIS A 174 -17.48 -6.59 -27.58
CA HIS A 174 -17.66 -6.60 -26.13
C HIS A 174 -17.25 -5.27 -25.51
N LYS A 175 -18.00 -4.83 -24.50
CA LYS A 175 -17.60 -3.70 -23.66
C LYS A 175 -16.50 -4.13 -22.70
N VAL A 176 -15.42 -3.36 -22.66
CA VAL A 176 -14.21 -3.68 -21.90
C VAL A 176 -13.89 -2.56 -20.92
N TYR A 177 -13.75 -2.90 -19.64
CA TYR A 177 -13.12 -2.01 -18.66
C TYR A 177 -11.63 -2.30 -18.63
N LEU A 178 -10.80 -1.32 -18.96
CA LEU A 178 -9.34 -1.44 -18.91
C LEU A 178 -8.82 -0.64 -17.70
N VAL A 179 -8.35 -1.34 -16.68
CA VAL A 179 -7.81 -0.75 -15.46
C VAL A 179 -6.29 -0.70 -15.55
N GLU A 180 -5.71 0.50 -15.45
CA GLU A 180 -4.27 0.74 -15.42
C GLU A 180 -3.90 1.54 -14.18
N ARG A 181 -2.89 1.06 -13.45
CA ARG A 181 -2.42 1.65 -12.21
C ARG A 181 -1.69 2.96 -12.43
N GLU A 182 -0.90 3.01 -13.49
CA GLU A 182 -0.09 4.16 -13.86
C GLU A 182 -0.95 5.25 -14.54
N PRO A 183 -0.47 6.50 -14.61
CA PRO A 183 -1.19 7.60 -15.26
C PRO A 183 -1.41 7.44 -16.77
N SER A 184 -0.76 6.45 -17.40
CA SER A 184 -0.85 6.16 -18.83
C SER A 184 -0.76 4.66 -19.11
N LEU A 185 -1.38 4.23 -20.20
CA LEU A 185 -1.09 2.95 -20.85
C LEU A 185 0.37 2.86 -21.33
N GLY A 186 0.82 1.65 -21.66
CA GLY A 186 2.08 1.38 -22.37
C GLY A 186 3.01 0.39 -21.67
N GLY A 187 2.97 0.34 -20.34
CA GLY A 187 3.79 -0.57 -19.53
C GLY A 187 5.31 -0.41 -19.77
N ASN A 188 6.07 -1.50 -19.60
CA ASN A 188 7.53 -1.47 -19.80
C ASN A 188 7.93 -1.13 -21.25
N MET A 189 7.11 -1.51 -22.23
CA MET A 189 7.40 -1.26 -23.65
C MET A 189 7.47 0.23 -24.01
N ALA A 190 6.74 1.11 -23.29
CA ALA A 190 6.80 2.56 -23.52
C ALA A 190 8.19 3.16 -23.23
N ARG A 191 8.99 2.46 -22.42
CA ARG A 191 10.35 2.89 -22.06
C ARG A 191 11.41 2.44 -23.06
N PHE A 192 11.11 1.45 -23.89
CA PHE A 192 12.06 0.94 -24.87
C PHE A 192 12.34 1.95 -25.98
N ASP A 193 13.58 2.01 -26.47
CA ASP A 193 13.92 2.74 -27.69
C ASP A 193 13.45 1.94 -28.92
N ARG A 194 13.92 0.69 -29.00
CA ARG A 194 13.66 -0.22 -30.12
C ARG A 194 13.26 -1.62 -29.66
N THR A 195 12.69 -2.41 -30.55
CA THR A 195 12.31 -3.81 -30.30
C THR A 195 13.14 -4.78 -31.13
N PHE A 196 13.71 -5.81 -30.50
CA PHE A 196 14.38 -6.90 -31.22
C PHE A 196 13.34 -7.85 -31.86
N PRO A 197 13.73 -8.65 -32.89
CA PRO A 197 15.01 -8.62 -33.61
C PRO A 197 15.05 -7.57 -34.74
N THR A 198 13.92 -6.94 -35.05
CA THR A 198 13.76 -6.06 -36.21
C THR A 198 14.42 -4.69 -36.02
N MET A 199 14.65 -4.28 -34.78
CA MET A 199 15.13 -2.94 -34.40
C MET A 199 14.11 -1.83 -34.71
N ASP A 200 12.82 -2.16 -34.82
CA ASP A 200 11.76 -1.17 -35.01
C ASP A 200 11.63 -0.25 -33.80
N CYS A 201 11.22 0.99 -34.03
CA CYS A 201 10.94 1.95 -32.95
C CYS A 201 9.76 1.46 -32.10
N ALA A 202 9.99 1.26 -30.79
CA ALA A 202 8.97 0.75 -29.89
C ALA A 202 7.79 1.72 -29.75
N ALA A 203 8.09 3.03 -29.67
CA ALA A 203 7.08 4.08 -29.56
C ALA A 203 6.17 4.14 -30.81
N CYS A 204 6.71 3.93 -32.01
CA CYS A 204 5.93 3.95 -33.26
C CYS A 204 4.84 2.88 -33.25
N THR A 205 5.18 1.66 -32.84
CA THR A 205 4.22 0.54 -32.76
C THR A 205 3.24 0.72 -31.61
N LEU A 206 3.74 1.10 -30.44
CA LEU A 206 2.93 1.15 -29.22
C LEU A 206 1.93 2.31 -29.22
N SER A 207 2.35 3.50 -29.66
CA SER A 207 1.49 4.70 -29.69
C SER A 207 0.25 4.50 -30.55
N ALA A 208 0.38 3.83 -31.70
CA ALA A 208 -0.75 3.50 -32.58
C ALA A 208 -1.78 2.59 -31.89
N LEU A 209 -1.31 1.59 -31.11
CA LEU A 209 -2.20 0.69 -30.37
C LEU A 209 -2.87 1.41 -29.20
N MET A 210 -2.13 2.25 -28.46
CA MET A 210 -2.68 3.05 -27.37
C MET A 210 -3.76 4.03 -27.85
N ALA A 211 -3.53 4.70 -29.00
CA ALA A 211 -4.50 5.59 -29.60
C ALA A 211 -5.79 4.85 -30.03
N ARG A 212 -5.65 3.62 -30.58
CA ARG A 212 -6.81 2.78 -30.92
C ARG A 212 -7.64 2.41 -29.69
N VAL A 213 -7.00 2.12 -28.56
CA VAL A 213 -7.71 1.87 -27.29
C VAL A 213 -8.48 3.11 -26.86
N ALA A 214 -7.85 4.29 -26.87
CA ALA A 214 -8.48 5.55 -26.46
C ALA A 214 -9.66 5.96 -27.35
N ALA A 215 -9.60 5.66 -28.66
CA ALA A 215 -10.64 6.00 -29.62
C ALA A 215 -11.78 4.96 -29.69
N ASN A 216 -11.67 3.82 -29.01
CA ASN A 216 -12.63 2.74 -29.14
C ASN A 216 -13.86 2.97 -28.22
N PRO A 217 -15.09 3.05 -28.76
CA PRO A 217 -16.29 3.33 -27.98
C PRO A 217 -16.70 2.20 -27.03
N ASN A 218 -16.20 0.97 -27.27
CA ASN A 218 -16.45 -0.17 -26.40
C ASN A 218 -15.46 -0.24 -25.23
N VAL A 219 -14.48 0.66 -25.14
CA VAL A 219 -13.45 0.62 -24.09
C VAL A 219 -13.68 1.73 -23.07
N HIS A 220 -13.79 1.34 -21.81
CA HIS A 220 -13.81 2.21 -20.65
C HIS A 220 -12.44 2.19 -19.98
N LEU A 221 -11.60 3.18 -20.30
CA LEU A 221 -10.24 3.29 -19.79
C LEU A 221 -10.20 3.97 -18.41
N LEU A 222 -9.65 3.27 -17.42
CA LEU A 222 -9.48 3.74 -16.05
C LEU A 222 -7.99 3.71 -15.68
N THR A 223 -7.28 4.80 -15.98
CA THR A 223 -5.90 5.02 -15.49
C THR A 223 -5.88 5.50 -14.04
N LEU A 224 -4.71 5.46 -13.39
CA LEU A 224 -4.57 5.73 -11.95
C LEU A 224 -5.52 4.88 -11.10
N SER A 225 -5.86 3.68 -11.57
CA SER A 225 -6.90 2.86 -10.98
C SER A 225 -6.40 1.46 -10.65
N GLU A 226 -6.84 0.94 -9.51
CA GLU A 226 -6.48 -0.38 -9.01
C GLU A 226 -7.75 -1.12 -8.58
N VAL A 227 -7.78 -2.43 -8.82
CA VAL A 227 -8.87 -3.28 -8.34
C VAL A 227 -8.67 -3.51 -6.84
N THR A 228 -9.70 -3.24 -6.03
CA THR A 228 -9.67 -3.37 -4.57
C THR A 228 -10.45 -4.57 -4.05
N LYS A 229 -11.48 -5.00 -4.79
CA LYS A 229 -12.33 -6.13 -4.39
C LYS A 229 -12.82 -6.90 -5.62
N VAL A 230 -12.81 -8.24 -5.53
CA VAL A 230 -13.38 -9.13 -6.56
C VAL A 230 -14.22 -10.20 -5.88
N GLU A 231 -15.50 -10.26 -6.22
CA GLU A 231 -16.46 -11.24 -5.73
C GLU A 231 -17.21 -11.90 -6.89
N GLY A 232 -17.88 -13.01 -6.60
CA GLY A 232 -18.64 -13.76 -7.60
C GLY A 232 -17.83 -14.85 -8.30
N HIS A 233 -18.24 -15.17 -9.52
CA HIS A 233 -17.76 -16.29 -10.32
C HIS A 233 -17.84 -15.94 -11.81
N PHE A 234 -17.31 -16.82 -12.67
CA PHE A 234 -17.43 -16.68 -14.13
C PHE A 234 -18.84 -16.34 -14.57
N GLY A 235 -18.97 -15.30 -15.39
CA GLY A 235 -20.24 -14.77 -15.89
C GLY A 235 -20.92 -13.73 -14.99
N ALA A 236 -20.51 -13.58 -13.73
CA ALA A 236 -21.12 -12.66 -12.77
C ALA A 236 -20.13 -12.20 -11.69
N PHE A 237 -18.97 -11.68 -12.10
CA PHE A 237 -18.03 -11.06 -11.18
C PHE A 237 -18.49 -9.66 -10.79
N ARG A 238 -18.41 -9.33 -9.51
CA ARG A 238 -18.55 -7.97 -8.98
C ARG A 238 -17.17 -7.45 -8.61
N VAL A 239 -16.78 -6.34 -9.23
CA VAL A 239 -15.44 -5.79 -9.07
C VAL A 239 -15.51 -4.36 -8.60
N GLU A 240 -14.81 -4.05 -7.51
CA GLU A 240 -14.59 -2.69 -7.03
C GLU A 240 -13.23 -2.18 -7.52
N VAL A 241 -13.22 -0.98 -8.08
CA VAL A 241 -12.02 -0.30 -8.59
C VAL A 241 -11.87 1.05 -7.90
N LYS A 242 -10.71 1.28 -7.29
CA LYS A 242 -10.33 2.56 -6.69
C LYS A 242 -9.46 3.35 -7.66
N GLN A 243 -9.94 4.52 -8.07
CA GLN A 243 -9.19 5.48 -8.86
C GLN A 243 -8.56 6.54 -7.94
N LYS A 244 -7.23 6.64 -7.98
CA LYS A 244 -6.45 7.67 -7.30
C LYS A 244 -6.72 9.03 -7.94
N PRO A 245 -6.68 10.13 -7.17
CA PRO A 245 -6.87 11.48 -7.71
C PRO A 245 -5.83 11.79 -8.78
N ARG A 246 -6.29 12.10 -9.99
CA ARG A 246 -5.42 12.63 -11.05
C ARG A 246 -5.03 14.08 -10.72
N ARG A 247 -5.90 14.79 -10.00
CA ARG A 247 -5.88 16.23 -9.70
C ARG A 247 -5.90 17.10 -10.95
N VAL A 248 -6.35 16.52 -12.05
CA VAL A 248 -6.58 17.15 -13.35
C VAL A 248 -7.86 16.52 -13.90
N LYS A 249 -8.91 17.32 -13.96
CA LYS A 249 -10.24 16.93 -14.43
C LYS A 249 -10.24 16.67 -15.94
N ASP A 250 -11.30 16.01 -16.39
CA ASP A 250 -11.64 15.90 -17.80
C ASP A 250 -11.84 17.31 -18.40
N GLY A 251 -11.39 17.51 -19.64
CA GLY A 251 -11.36 18.84 -20.28
C GLY A 251 -9.99 19.54 -20.28
N CYS A 252 -8.95 18.90 -19.73
CA CYS A 252 -7.57 19.34 -19.90
C CYS A 252 -7.17 19.37 -21.38
N THR A 253 -6.61 20.50 -21.84
CA THR A 253 -6.18 20.71 -23.23
C THR A 253 -4.76 20.19 -23.52
N GLY A 254 -3.99 19.84 -22.48
CA GLY A 254 -2.60 19.41 -22.63
C GLY A 254 -1.62 20.52 -23.01
N CYS A 255 -1.94 21.80 -22.78
CA CYS A 255 -1.12 22.97 -23.16
C CYS A 255 0.25 23.05 -22.47
N GLY A 256 0.37 22.60 -21.21
CA GLY A 256 1.64 22.59 -20.47
C GLY A 256 1.91 23.80 -19.57
N ASP A 257 1.04 24.83 -19.55
CA ASP A 257 1.22 26.04 -18.73
C ASP A 257 1.43 25.71 -17.23
N CYS A 258 0.69 24.72 -16.74
CA CYS A 258 0.78 24.26 -15.36
C CYS A 258 2.11 23.60 -15.00
N GLU A 259 2.77 22.94 -15.96
CA GLU A 259 4.07 22.30 -15.80
C GLU A 259 5.20 23.33 -15.75
N GLN A 260 5.12 24.36 -16.60
CA GLN A 260 6.12 25.45 -16.66
C GLN A 260 6.24 26.20 -15.34
N VAL A 261 5.11 26.49 -14.68
CA VAL A 261 5.09 27.23 -13.40
C VAL A 261 5.43 26.35 -12.19
N CYS A 262 5.58 25.03 -12.36
CA CYS A 262 5.76 24.12 -11.23
C CYS A 262 7.18 24.25 -10.63
N PRO A 263 7.31 24.64 -9.35
CA PRO A 263 8.62 24.79 -8.69
C PRO A 263 9.16 23.47 -8.13
N VAL A 264 8.36 22.40 -8.19
CA VAL A 264 8.69 21.10 -7.59
C VAL A 264 9.26 20.18 -8.67
N LYS A 265 10.52 19.76 -8.47
CA LYS A 265 11.17 18.71 -9.26
C LYS A 265 11.08 17.38 -8.51
N VAL A 266 10.68 16.32 -9.21
CA VAL A 266 10.60 14.94 -8.69
C VAL A 266 11.40 14.01 -9.62
N PRO A 267 11.96 12.89 -9.13
CA PRO A 267 12.59 11.89 -10.00
C PRO A 267 11.59 11.42 -11.06
N ASP A 268 12.04 11.35 -12.32
CA ASP A 268 11.21 10.96 -13.45
C ASP A 268 11.12 9.43 -13.57
N PRO A 269 9.96 8.82 -13.28
CA PRO A 269 9.81 7.36 -13.35
C PRO A 269 9.87 6.82 -14.78
N TYR A 270 9.49 7.62 -15.78
CA TYR A 270 9.55 7.21 -17.18
C TYR A 270 11.00 7.08 -17.65
N ASN A 271 11.89 7.90 -17.10
CA ASN A 271 13.32 7.89 -17.39
C ASN A 271 14.14 7.11 -16.34
N GLU A 272 13.54 6.18 -15.60
CA GLU A 272 14.19 5.36 -14.57
C GLU A 272 14.95 6.17 -13.50
N GLY A 273 14.55 7.43 -13.27
CA GLY A 273 15.24 8.33 -12.34
C GLY A 273 16.55 8.93 -12.86
N LEU A 274 16.91 8.72 -14.14
CA LEU A 274 18.08 9.35 -14.78
C LEU A 274 17.92 10.88 -14.92
N SER A 275 16.69 11.39 -14.83
CA SER A 275 16.36 12.81 -14.86
C SER A 275 15.30 13.14 -13.82
N THR A 276 15.02 14.43 -13.68
CA THR A 276 13.86 14.92 -12.91
C THR A 276 12.78 15.43 -13.86
N THR A 277 11.54 15.37 -13.40
CA THR A 277 10.36 15.98 -14.05
C THR A 277 9.63 16.86 -13.05
N LYS A 278 8.62 17.60 -13.50
CA LYS A 278 7.78 18.44 -12.64
C LYS A 278 6.73 17.60 -11.91
N ALA A 279 6.28 18.06 -10.74
CA ALA A 279 5.27 17.33 -9.97
C ALA A 279 3.91 17.25 -10.68
N ILE A 280 3.56 18.25 -11.50
CA ILE A 280 2.48 18.14 -12.48
C ILE A 280 3.10 17.98 -13.86
N THR A 281 2.86 16.84 -14.49
CA THR A 281 3.50 16.49 -15.76
C THR A 281 2.61 15.55 -16.57
N ARG A 282 2.95 15.38 -17.85
CA ARG A 282 2.45 14.28 -18.68
C ARG A 282 3.52 13.18 -18.68
N PRO A 283 3.17 11.89 -18.41
CA PRO A 283 4.17 10.83 -18.19
C PRO A 283 5.22 10.72 -19.30
N PHE A 284 4.79 10.88 -20.55
CA PHE A 284 5.65 10.94 -21.73
C PHE A 284 4.85 11.51 -22.92
N ALA A 285 5.54 11.82 -24.02
CA ALA A 285 4.97 12.59 -25.14
C ALA A 285 3.69 11.99 -25.75
N TYR A 286 3.63 10.66 -25.87
CA TYR A 286 2.52 9.92 -26.47
C TYR A 286 1.67 9.17 -25.42
N ALA A 287 1.66 9.66 -24.18
CA ALA A 287 0.87 9.08 -23.10
C ALA A 287 -0.63 9.06 -23.43
N VAL A 288 -1.31 7.99 -22.99
CA VAL A 288 -2.75 7.79 -23.15
C VAL A 288 -3.36 7.47 -21.79
N PRO A 289 -4.30 8.30 -21.28
CA PRO A 289 -4.87 9.49 -21.93
C PRO A 289 -3.86 10.64 -22.07
N PRO A 290 -4.01 11.52 -23.08
CA PRO A 290 -3.10 12.63 -23.36
C PRO A 290 -3.33 13.82 -22.40
N THR A 291 -3.37 13.55 -21.10
CA THR A 291 -3.65 14.53 -20.04
C THR A 291 -2.56 14.52 -18.99
N PHE A 292 -2.46 15.62 -18.25
CA PHE A 292 -1.55 15.78 -17.14
C PHE A 292 -2.02 14.98 -15.91
N TYR A 293 -1.12 14.76 -14.96
CA TYR A 293 -1.45 14.29 -13.63
C TYR A 293 -0.52 14.94 -12.61
N VAL A 294 -0.92 14.90 -11.35
CA VAL A 294 -0.10 15.38 -10.23
C VAL A 294 0.49 14.20 -9.48
N SER A 295 1.82 14.09 -9.50
CA SER A 295 2.60 13.11 -8.73
C SER A 295 2.66 13.52 -7.26
N HIS A 296 1.62 13.17 -6.49
CA HIS A 296 1.57 13.35 -5.04
C HIS A 296 1.70 11.99 -4.35
N ARG A 297 2.73 11.83 -3.49
CA ARG A 297 3.08 10.58 -2.80
C ARG A 297 2.56 10.51 -1.36
N GLY A 298 1.74 11.49 -0.95
CA GLY A 298 1.24 11.64 0.42
C GLY A 298 1.91 12.80 1.15
N GLU A 299 1.56 12.97 2.42
CA GLU A 299 2.12 14.03 3.27
C GLU A 299 3.61 13.80 3.55
N ALA A 300 4.41 14.86 3.41
CA ALA A 300 5.82 14.81 3.77
C ALA A 300 5.99 14.59 5.29
N PRO A 301 7.09 13.93 5.74
CA PRO A 301 7.32 13.69 7.17
C PRO A 301 7.23 14.96 8.02
N CYS A 302 7.75 16.08 7.50
CA CYS A 302 7.72 17.38 8.18
C CYS A 302 6.29 17.91 8.39
N GLN A 303 5.41 17.73 7.40
CA GLN A 303 4.00 18.14 7.47
C GLN A 303 3.21 17.20 8.39
N LYS A 304 3.43 15.89 8.28
CA LYS A 304 2.74 14.86 9.06
C LYS A 304 2.91 15.05 10.57
N VAL A 305 4.09 15.47 11.02
CA VAL A 305 4.38 15.71 12.44
C VAL A 305 4.10 17.14 12.89
N CYS A 306 3.66 18.03 11.99
CA CYS A 306 3.38 19.42 12.34
C CYS A 306 2.06 19.50 13.12
N PRO A 307 2.06 19.90 14.41
CA PRO A 307 0.82 19.96 15.20
C PRO A 307 -0.18 21.00 14.69
N ALA A 308 0.31 21.99 13.96
CA ALA A 308 -0.49 23.03 13.33
C ALA A 308 -0.94 22.68 11.90
N GLY A 309 -0.51 21.54 11.35
CA GLY A 309 -0.92 21.10 10.01
C GLY A 309 -0.40 21.99 8.87
N VAL A 310 0.72 22.70 9.06
CA VAL A 310 1.31 23.57 8.05
C VAL A 310 1.74 22.75 6.83
N ASN A 311 1.33 23.17 5.63
CA ASN A 311 1.87 22.64 4.37
C ASN A 311 3.29 23.17 4.15
N ILE A 312 4.24 22.62 4.89
CA ILE A 312 5.66 23.00 4.85
C ILE A 312 6.25 22.81 3.44
N PRO A 313 6.05 21.67 2.73
CA PRO A 313 6.52 21.54 1.36
C PRO A 313 5.99 22.64 0.44
N GLY A 314 4.72 23.00 0.55
CA GLY A 314 4.08 24.08 -0.21
C GLY A 314 4.73 25.44 0.05
N LEU A 315 5.01 25.73 1.33
CA LEU A 315 5.69 26.94 1.75
C LEU A 315 7.07 27.06 1.08
N LEU A 316 7.89 26.02 1.19
CA LEU A 316 9.24 26.00 0.63
C LEU A 316 9.22 26.09 -0.91
N ALA A 317 8.26 25.43 -1.55
CA ALA A 317 8.06 25.50 -2.99
C ALA A 317 7.69 26.91 -3.47
N LEU A 318 6.87 27.65 -2.72
CA LEU A 318 6.51 29.04 -3.03
C LEU A 318 7.69 30.00 -2.84
N ILE A 319 8.49 29.80 -1.78
CA ILE A 319 9.74 30.57 -1.56
C ILE A 319 10.71 30.33 -2.71
N ARG A 320 10.91 29.07 -3.13
CA ARG A 320 11.75 28.72 -4.28
C ARG A 320 11.26 29.36 -5.58
N ALA A 321 9.95 29.53 -5.73
CA ALA A 321 9.34 30.21 -6.88
C ALA A 321 9.41 31.76 -6.81
N GLY A 322 10.01 32.33 -5.76
CA GLY A 322 10.01 33.78 -5.51
C GLY A 322 8.65 34.34 -5.08
N ARG A 323 7.69 33.49 -4.73
CA ARG A 323 6.31 33.86 -4.33
C ARG A 323 6.16 33.96 -2.81
N ARG A 324 6.94 34.83 -2.19
CA ARG A 324 6.92 35.04 -0.72
C ARG A 324 5.57 35.53 -0.21
N ASP A 325 4.87 36.33 -1.01
CA ASP A 325 3.49 36.78 -0.75
C ASP A 325 2.53 35.61 -0.52
N LYS A 326 2.61 34.60 -1.39
CA LYS A 326 1.79 33.39 -1.26
C LYS A 326 2.29 32.45 -0.18
N ALA A 327 3.60 32.38 0.03
CA ALA A 327 4.17 31.62 1.13
C ALA A 327 3.63 32.16 2.47
N GLN A 328 3.58 33.48 2.62
CA GLN A 328 2.96 34.15 3.75
C GLN A 328 1.48 33.79 3.90
N GLU A 329 0.69 33.90 2.83
CA GLU A 329 -0.74 33.56 2.86
C GLU A 329 -0.99 32.09 3.26
N LEU A 330 -0.18 31.17 2.74
CA LEU A 330 -0.25 29.75 3.07
C LEU A 330 0.07 29.50 4.54
N LEU A 331 1.08 30.19 5.07
CA LEU A 331 1.45 30.12 6.48
C LEU A 331 0.34 30.67 7.38
N GLU A 332 -0.26 31.81 7.03
CA GLU A 332 -1.34 32.46 7.79
C GLU A 332 -2.66 31.69 7.78
N LYS A 333 -2.92 30.89 6.74
CA LYS A 333 -4.05 29.95 6.74
C LYS A 333 -3.88 28.86 7.79
N ALA A 334 -2.66 28.37 7.99
CA ALA A 334 -2.37 27.28 8.92
C ALA A 334 -2.08 27.76 10.36
N LEU A 335 -1.25 28.79 10.53
CA LEU A 335 -0.81 29.28 11.83
C LEU A 335 -1.69 30.41 12.35
N VAL A 336 -2.16 30.25 13.58
CA VAL A 336 -2.84 31.30 14.36
C VAL A 336 -1.83 31.83 15.38
N LEU A 337 -1.63 33.15 15.42
CA LEU A 337 -0.56 33.81 16.19
C LEU A 337 0.84 33.24 15.82
N PRO A 338 1.34 33.53 14.60
CA PRO A 338 2.57 32.92 14.09
C PRO A 338 3.81 33.28 14.90
N SER A 339 3.88 34.47 15.52
CA SER A 339 4.99 34.86 16.38
C SER A 339 5.05 33.99 17.64
N LEU A 340 3.88 33.75 18.26
CA LEU A 340 3.75 32.88 19.42
C LEU A 340 4.05 31.42 19.06
N THR A 341 3.57 30.96 17.90
CA THR A 341 3.89 29.63 17.40
C THR A 341 5.40 29.46 17.23
N ALA A 342 6.07 30.39 16.55
CA ALA A 342 7.51 30.33 16.30
C ALA A 342 8.35 30.35 17.59
N ALA A 343 7.92 31.11 18.60
CA ALA A 343 8.61 31.21 19.90
C ALA A 343 8.56 29.90 20.70
N PHE A 344 7.43 29.18 20.66
CA PHE A 344 7.22 27.96 21.45
C PHE A 344 7.29 26.66 20.61
N CYS A 345 7.58 26.76 19.31
CA CYS A 345 7.72 25.59 18.43
C CYS A 345 9.05 24.88 18.68
N ARG A 346 8.98 23.61 19.07
CA ARG A 346 10.15 22.73 19.24
C ARG A 346 10.64 22.09 17.94
N ALA A 347 10.09 22.51 16.80
CA ALA A 347 10.41 22.05 15.44
C ALA A 347 10.43 20.50 15.28
N PRO A 348 9.35 19.77 15.64
CA PRO A 348 9.28 18.32 15.41
C PRO A 348 9.45 17.96 13.93
N CYS A 349 9.00 18.86 13.04
CA CYS A 349 9.18 18.76 11.60
C CYS A 349 10.65 18.69 11.16
N ARG A 350 11.56 19.38 11.86
CA ARG A 350 13.00 19.38 11.61
C ARG A 350 13.62 18.03 11.95
N LEU A 351 13.23 17.45 13.08
CA LEU A 351 13.70 16.13 13.51
C LEU A 351 13.24 15.04 12.52
N ALA A 352 11.94 14.98 12.22
CA ALA A 352 11.39 14.02 11.26
C ALA A 352 12.00 14.19 9.85
N CYS A 353 12.30 15.42 9.44
CA CYS A 353 13.02 15.68 8.19
C CYS A 353 14.43 15.10 8.23
N GLY A 354 15.20 15.34 9.30
CA GLY A 354 16.58 14.88 9.41
C GLY A 354 16.70 13.36 9.54
N GLU A 355 15.78 12.72 10.27
CA GLU A 355 15.70 11.25 10.36
C GLU A 355 15.39 10.61 8.99
N HIS A 356 14.53 11.25 8.20
CA HIS A 356 14.17 10.74 6.89
C HIS A 356 15.29 10.91 5.84
N THR A 357 16.05 12.01 5.90
CA THR A 357 17.09 12.30 4.89
C THR A 357 18.50 11.84 5.30
N GLY A 358 18.74 11.60 6.59
CA GLY A 358 20.09 11.38 7.13
C GLY A 358 20.94 12.67 7.21
N GLU A 359 20.34 13.83 6.94
CA GLU A 359 20.99 15.14 6.96
C GLU A 359 20.42 16.01 8.11
N THR A 360 20.95 17.21 8.29
CA THR A 360 20.26 18.17 9.18
C THR A 360 18.91 18.56 8.56
N GLY A 361 17.84 18.52 9.36
CA GLY A 361 16.51 18.90 8.87
C GLY A 361 16.35 20.40 8.63
N ILE A 362 15.34 20.75 7.84
CA ILE A 362 14.96 22.13 7.50
C ILE A 362 14.59 22.93 8.75
N ASN A 363 15.16 24.12 8.88
CA ASN A 363 14.93 25.08 9.96
C ASN A 363 13.68 25.91 9.69
N LEU A 364 12.51 25.27 9.80
CA LEU A 364 11.22 25.93 9.63
C LEU A 364 11.02 27.16 10.55
N PRO A 365 11.41 27.15 11.85
CA PRO A 365 11.25 28.32 12.71
C PRO A 365 11.95 29.58 12.20
N LEU A 366 13.10 29.44 11.52
CA LEU A 366 13.78 30.57 10.87
C LEU A 366 12.89 31.18 9.77
N ILE A 367 12.28 30.32 8.97
CA ILE A 367 11.39 30.71 7.87
C ILE A 367 10.13 31.39 8.41
N GLU A 368 9.49 30.78 9.41
CA GLU A 368 8.31 31.33 10.09
C GLU A 368 8.60 32.71 10.69
N LYS A 369 9.72 32.85 11.41
CA LYS A 369 10.14 34.11 12.03
C LYS A 369 10.38 35.21 10.99
N SER A 370 11.08 34.89 9.90
CA SER A 370 11.39 35.88 8.86
C SER A 370 10.14 36.33 8.12
N LEU A 371 9.25 35.40 7.77
CA LEU A 371 7.97 35.69 7.14
C LEU A 371 7.05 36.52 8.05
N ALA A 372 7.02 36.20 9.36
CA ALA A 372 6.28 36.98 10.35
C ALA A 372 6.80 38.43 10.49
N GLN A 373 8.13 38.64 10.47
CA GLN A 373 8.73 39.99 10.53
C GLN A 373 8.40 40.83 9.28
N GLU A 374 8.42 40.24 8.07
CA GLU A 374 8.03 40.93 6.84
C GLU A 374 6.56 41.41 6.87
N ARG A 375 5.68 40.68 7.57
CA ARG A 375 4.26 41.03 7.77
C ARG A 375 4.09 42.25 8.66
N GLU A 376 4.82 42.35 9.75
CA GLU A 376 4.72 43.46 10.72
C GLU A 376 4.96 44.82 10.03
N VAL A 377 5.91 44.85 9.09
CA VAL A 377 6.20 46.03 8.25
C VAL A 377 5.07 46.38 7.26
N LYS A 378 4.38 45.38 6.71
CA LYS A 378 3.26 45.59 5.76
C LYS A 378 1.94 45.91 6.46
N ARG A 379 1.71 45.35 7.65
CA ARG A 379 0.51 45.51 8.46
C ARG A 379 0.37 46.93 9.04
N LEU A 380 1.49 47.59 9.38
CA LEU A 380 1.53 49.01 9.71
C LEU A 380 0.93 49.93 8.61
N LYS A 381 0.66 49.39 7.41
CA LYS A 381 0.12 50.16 6.28
C LYS A 381 -1.30 49.78 5.83
N ARG A 382 -1.88 48.66 6.26
CA ARG A 382 -3.18 48.16 5.77
C ARG A 382 -3.86 47.27 6.78
N GLU A 383 -4.89 47.79 7.46
CA GLU A 383 -6.22 47.16 7.62
C GLU A 383 -7.03 47.95 8.67
N GLY A 384 -8.12 48.58 8.22
CA GLY A 384 -9.20 48.99 9.11
C GLY A 384 -10.10 47.79 9.40
N LEU A 385 -10.57 47.68 10.64
CA LEU A 385 -11.54 46.66 11.08
C LEU A 385 -12.71 46.57 10.09
N ARG A 386 -12.95 45.38 9.54
CA ARG A 386 -14.18 45.11 8.79
C ARG A 386 -15.34 45.07 9.80
N SER A 387 -16.40 45.84 9.54
CA SER A 387 -17.64 45.83 10.33
C SER A 387 -18.33 44.46 10.19
N GLY A 388 -18.08 43.55 11.13
CA GLY A 388 -18.72 42.25 11.22
C GLY A 388 -20.08 42.27 11.92
N PRO A 389 -20.74 41.10 12.07
CA PRO A 389 -22.06 40.99 12.69
C PRO A 389 -22.02 41.37 14.18
N ALA A 390 -23.12 41.94 14.71
CA ALA A 390 -23.27 42.32 16.12
C ALA A 390 -23.44 41.13 17.10
N LEU A 391 -22.80 39.99 16.81
CA LEU A 391 -22.85 38.78 17.63
C LEU A 391 -21.66 38.72 18.58
N ARG A 392 -21.90 38.27 19.82
CA ARG A 392 -20.94 38.28 20.93
C ARG A 392 -20.48 36.87 21.25
N VAL A 393 -19.18 36.65 21.44
CA VAL A 393 -18.60 35.34 21.80
C VAL A 393 -17.78 35.47 23.08
N ALA A 394 -18.01 34.58 24.05
CA ALA A 394 -17.21 34.48 25.26
C ALA A 394 -16.16 33.35 25.13
N VAL A 395 -14.93 33.62 25.57
CA VAL A 395 -13.85 32.64 25.65
C VAL A 395 -13.40 32.51 27.10
N ILE A 396 -13.54 31.32 27.68
CA ILE A 396 -13.18 31.04 29.07
C ILE A 396 -11.75 30.51 29.10
N GLY A 397 -10.83 31.31 29.62
CA GLY A 397 -9.39 31.04 29.69
C GLY A 397 -8.58 31.79 28.63
N SER A 398 -7.51 32.44 29.05
CA SER A 398 -6.59 33.22 28.22
C SER A 398 -5.30 32.47 27.85
N GLY A 399 -5.31 31.14 27.93
CA GLY A 399 -4.20 30.31 27.46
C GLY A 399 -4.04 30.35 25.94
N PRO A 400 -3.05 29.63 25.37
CA PRO A 400 -2.77 29.64 23.93
C PRO A 400 -4.01 29.36 23.08
N THR A 401 -4.80 28.34 23.44
CA THR A 401 -6.06 28.03 22.75
C THR A 401 -7.04 29.20 22.76
N GLY A 402 -7.21 29.85 23.92
CA GLY A 402 -8.16 30.96 24.09
C GLY A 402 -7.74 32.21 23.30
N LEU A 403 -6.45 32.58 23.37
CA LEU A 403 -5.89 33.69 22.60
C LEU A 403 -6.04 33.46 21.09
N ALA A 404 -5.74 32.25 20.62
CA ALA A 404 -5.88 31.90 19.21
C ALA A 404 -7.34 31.91 18.74
N ALA A 405 -8.27 31.39 19.55
CA ALA A 405 -9.69 31.43 19.25
C ALA A 405 -10.21 32.88 19.16
N ALA A 406 -9.84 33.71 20.14
CA ALA A 406 -10.22 35.11 20.17
C ALA A 406 -9.68 35.90 18.98
N TYR A 407 -8.40 35.70 18.62
CA TYR A 407 -7.81 36.32 17.43
C TYR A 407 -8.58 35.98 16.15
N ARG A 408 -8.89 34.69 15.93
CA ARG A 408 -9.63 34.25 14.73
C ARG A 408 -11.06 34.79 14.70
N LEU A 409 -11.77 34.79 15.83
CA LEU A 409 -13.13 35.33 15.89
C LEU A 409 -13.16 36.85 15.70
N ALA A 410 -12.23 37.59 16.30
CA ALA A 410 -12.11 39.03 16.11
C ALA A 410 -11.81 39.38 14.64
N THR A 411 -10.94 38.62 13.97
CA THR A 411 -10.67 38.81 12.53
C THR A 411 -11.84 38.42 11.62
N TYR A 412 -12.78 37.59 12.08
CA TYR A 412 -14.08 37.39 11.43
C TYR A 412 -15.10 38.50 11.71
N GLY A 413 -14.79 39.43 12.62
CA GLY A 413 -15.59 40.60 12.96
C GLY A 413 -16.61 40.38 14.08
N TYR A 414 -16.43 39.36 14.92
CA TYR A 414 -17.25 39.16 16.12
C TYR A 414 -16.74 40.02 17.29
N SER A 415 -17.65 40.40 18.19
CA SER A 415 -17.27 40.99 19.49
C SER A 415 -16.87 39.85 20.43
N VAL A 416 -15.61 39.85 20.90
CA VAL A 416 -15.06 38.74 21.70
C VAL A 416 -14.63 39.23 23.07
N THR A 417 -15.06 38.52 24.12
CA THR A 417 -14.64 38.75 25.50
C THR A 417 -13.93 37.50 26.03
N ILE A 418 -12.69 37.63 26.47
CA ILE A 418 -11.93 36.59 27.19
C ILE A 418 -12.15 36.78 28.70
N LEU A 419 -12.60 35.72 29.37
CA LEU A 419 -12.76 35.65 30.81
C LEU A 419 -11.60 34.82 31.39
N GLU A 420 -10.73 35.46 32.16
CA GLU A 420 -9.55 34.83 32.77
C GLU A 420 -9.67 34.84 34.29
N ARG A 421 -9.48 33.66 34.91
CA ARG A 421 -9.58 33.52 36.37
C ARG A 421 -8.40 34.14 37.12
N ARG A 422 -7.22 34.19 36.49
CA ARG A 422 -6.01 34.75 37.08
C ARG A 422 -5.95 36.27 36.92
N SER A 423 -5.02 36.90 37.63
CA SER A 423 -4.80 38.36 37.60
C SER A 423 -4.18 38.87 36.30
N GLU A 424 -3.49 37.99 35.57
CA GLU A 424 -2.83 38.29 34.29
C GLU A 424 -3.27 37.31 33.19
N PRO A 425 -3.43 37.77 31.93
CA PRO A 425 -3.73 36.91 30.80
C PRO A 425 -2.49 36.21 30.23
N GLY A 426 -2.68 35.06 29.59
CA GLY A 426 -1.62 34.25 28.97
C GLY A 426 -1.63 32.78 29.38
N GLY A 427 -2.45 32.43 30.36
CA GLY A 427 -2.54 31.08 30.90
C GLY A 427 -1.18 30.54 31.37
N MET A 428 -0.89 29.26 31.06
CA MET A 428 0.40 28.65 31.44
C MET A 428 1.62 29.28 30.75
N LEU A 429 1.43 30.05 29.67
CA LEU A 429 2.55 30.73 29.01
C LEU A 429 3.17 31.83 29.89
N LEU A 430 2.46 32.27 30.95
CA LEU A 430 3.05 33.14 31.97
C LEU A 430 4.27 32.50 32.66
N LEU A 431 4.31 31.18 32.76
CA LEU A 431 5.46 30.45 33.33
C LEU A 431 6.72 30.57 32.45
N ALA A 432 6.56 30.97 31.18
CA ALA A 432 7.67 31.26 30.29
C ALA A 432 8.50 32.47 30.75
N LYS A 433 7.97 33.36 31.60
CA LYS A 433 8.75 34.43 32.26
C LYS A 433 10.03 33.89 32.88
N VAL A 434 9.94 32.71 33.51
CA VAL A 434 11.05 32.03 34.15
C VAL A 434 11.65 30.98 33.21
N LEU A 435 10.85 30.16 32.55
CA LEU A 435 11.36 29.04 31.75
C LEU A 435 12.08 29.49 30.46
N ASN A 436 11.60 30.54 29.81
CA ASN A 436 12.10 31.02 28.52
C ASN A 436 11.77 32.52 28.30
N PRO A 437 12.47 33.45 28.99
CA PRO A 437 12.18 34.88 28.96
C PRO A 437 12.11 35.50 27.55
N PRO A 438 12.97 35.14 26.58
CA PRO A 438 12.85 35.65 25.20
C PRO A 438 11.53 35.31 24.51
N SER A 439 10.92 34.18 24.86
CA SER A 439 9.64 33.74 24.29
C SER A 439 8.44 34.40 24.99
N PHE A 440 8.64 34.92 26.21
CA PHE A 440 7.62 35.65 26.94
C PHE A 440 7.29 37.00 26.29
N ALA A 441 8.27 37.72 25.73
CA ALA A 441 8.03 38.97 25.00
C ALA A 441 7.06 38.80 23.83
N ALA A 442 7.07 37.63 23.16
CA ALA A 442 6.13 37.32 22.08
C ALA A 442 4.68 37.18 22.59
N LEU A 443 4.48 36.70 23.83
CA LEU A 443 3.16 36.61 24.44
C LEU A 443 2.60 38.00 24.75
N GLU A 444 3.40 38.87 25.36
CA GLU A 444 2.98 40.25 25.69
C GLU A 444 2.55 41.01 24.44
N GLN A 445 3.32 40.88 23.36
CA GLN A 445 3.02 41.51 22.08
C GLN A 445 1.69 41.02 21.49
N GLU A 446 1.39 39.72 21.57
CA GLU A 446 0.14 39.16 21.02
C GLU A 446 -1.09 39.51 21.88
N ILE A 447 -0.94 39.62 23.20
CA ILE A 447 -2.01 40.08 24.10
C ILE A 447 -2.35 41.55 23.79
N HIS A 448 -1.33 42.42 23.68
CA HIS A 448 -1.53 43.81 23.29
C HIS A 448 -2.22 43.89 21.92
N HIS A 449 -1.81 43.05 20.98
CA HIS A 449 -2.42 43.00 19.66
C HIS A 449 -3.91 42.61 19.69
N LEU A 450 -4.29 41.62 20.50
CA LEU A 450 -5.69 41.24 20.67
C LEU A 450 -6.54 42.40 21.19
N GLN A 451 -6.00 43.19 22.13
CA GLN A 451 -6.67 44.38 22.66
C GLN A 451 -6.86 45.46 21.57
N GLU A 452 -5.85 45.68 20.70
CA GLU A 452 -5.98 46.57 19.54
C GLU A 452 -7.05 46.12 18.54
N LEU A 453 -7.28 44.81 18.42
CA LEU A 453 -8.35 44.23 17.59
C LEU A 453 -9.75 44.38 18.22
N GLY A 454 -9.84 44.94 19.43
CA GLY A 454 -11.10 45.12 20.16
C GLY A 454 -11.54 43.89 20.95
N VAL A 455 -10.64 42.94 21.22
CA VAL A 455 -10.91 41.83 22.14
C VAL A 455 -10.83 42.34 23.57
N GLU A 456 -11.92 42.20 24.32
CA GLU A 456 -11.97 42.54 25.74
C GLU A 456 -11.40 41.39 26.55
N ILE A 457 -10.49 41.66 27.49
CA ILE A 457 -9.92 40.64 28.38
C ILE A 457 -10.22 41.05 29.82
N ILE A 458 -11.00 40.24 30.53
CA ILE A 458 -11.41 40.49 31.92
C ILE A 458 -10.74 39.45 32.81
N THR A 459 -9.83 39.91 33.67
CA THR A 459 -9.08 39.08 34.62
C THR A 459 -9.79 38.96 35.96
N ASN A 460 -9.35 38.02 36.80
CA ASN A 460 -9.98 37.69 38.09
C ASN A 460 -11.46 37.30 37.98
N VAL A 461 -11.84 36.68 36.86
CA VAL A 461 -13.20 36.19 36.60
C VAL A 461 -13.18 34.68 36.45
N GLU A 462 -13.75 33.99 37.43
CA GLU A 462 -13.94 32.55 37.41
C GLU A 462 -15.37 32.20 36.97
N VAL A 463 -15.50 31.24 36.05
CA VAL A 463 -16.81 30.75 35.58
C VAL A 463 -17.16 29.49 36.33
N ASP A 464 -18.03 29.60 37.34
CA ASP A 464 -18.40 28.54 38.28
C ASP A 464 -19.93 28.46 38.49
N ASP A 465 -20.37 27.64 39.44
CA ASP A 465 -21.78 27.51 39.82
C ASP A 465 -22.35 28.74 40.57
N GLY A 466 -21.49 29.71 40.90
CA GLY A 466 -21.81 30.88 41.70
C GLY A 466 -22.15 32.10 40.86
N SER A 467 -21.25 33.10 40.85
CA SER A 467 -21.55 34.47 40.40
C SER A 467 -21.70 34.59 38.87
N LEU A 468 -21.03 33.73 38.10
CA LEU A 468 -21.00 33.76 36.64
C LEU A 468 -21.02 32.32 36.06
N SER A 469 -22.22 31.77 35.88
CA SER A 469 -22.41 30.44 35.28
C SER A 469 -22.51 30.45 33.75
N LEU A 470 -22.24 29.31 33.11
CA LEU A 470 -22.44 29.05 31.67
C LEU A 470 -23.85 29.38 31.21
N LYS A 471 -24.87 29.12 32.04
CA LYS A 471 -26.28 29.47 31.74
C LYS A 471 -26.49 30.98 31.67
N ARG A 472 -25.78 31.75 32.49
CA ARG A 472 -25.82 33.21 32.46
C ARG A 472 -25.07 33.74 31.23
N LEU A 473 -23.88 33.21 30.96
CA LEU A 473 -23.11 33.55 29.76
C LEU A 473 -23.89 33.24 28.47
N ALA A 474 -24.61 32.13 28.41
CA ALA A 474 -25.42 31.75 27.24
C ALA A 474 -26.61 32.70 26.98
N ARG A 475 -26.96 33.59 27.92
CA ARG A 475 -27.96 34.67 27.73
C ARG A 475 -27.33 35.96 27.22
N GLU A 476 -26.03 36.16 27.45
CA GLU A 476 -25.30 37.39 27.15
C GLU A 476 -24.43 37.27 25.88
N TYR A 477 -24.08 36.04 25.50
CA TYR A 477 -23.23 35.69 24.36
C TYR A 477 -23.92 34.66 23.47
N ASP A 478 -23.70 34.75 22.16
CA ASP A 478 -24.26 33.86 21.13
C ASP A 478 -23.51 32.53 21.02
N ALA A 479 -22.27 32.47 21.50
CA ALA A 479 -21.46 31.26 21.62
C ALA A 479 -20.44 31.39 22.75
N ILE A 480 -20.03 30.24 23.30
CA ILE A 480 -19.04 30.14 24.37
C ILE A 480 -17.96 29.13 23.97
N ILE A 481 -16.69 29.46 24.21
CA ILE A 481 -15.56 28.53 24.05
C ILE A 481 -14.92 28.30 25.42
N VAL A 482 -14.83 27.04 25.86
CA VAL A 482 -14.12 26.62 27.07
C VAL A 482 -12.68 26.24 26.71
N ALA A 483 -11.72 27.01 27.21
CA ALA A 483 -10.28 26.89 26.92
C ALA A 483 -9.41 27.09 28.18
N GLN A 484 -9.93 26.76 29.36
CA GLN A 484 -9.29 27.04 30.66
C GLN A 484 -8.00 26.25 30.94
N GLY A 485 -7.71 25.19 30.18
CA GLY A 485 -6.50 24.37 30.34
C GLY A 485 -6.52 23.42 31.54
N ALA A 486 -5.40 22.73 31.79
CA ALA A 486 -5.24 21.71 32.84
C ALA A 486 -4.32 22.21 33.96
N TRP A 487 -4.86 22.95 34.93
CA TRP A 487 -4.05 23.60 35.97
C TRP A 487 -3.85 22.79 37.26
N HIS A 488 -4.43 21.59 37.37
CA HIS A 488 -4.30 20.78 38.58
C HIS A 488 -3.08 19.84 38.46
N PRO A 489 -2.02 19.96 39.27
CA PRO A 489 -0.89 19.05 39.18
C PRO A 489 -1.29 17.64 39.65
N ARG A 490 -0.84 16.60 38.94
CA ARG A 490 -1.05 15.21 39.37
C ARG A 490 -0.25 14.88 40.61
N SER A 491 -0.89 14.20 41.55
CA SER A 491 -0.23 13.60 42.72
C SER A 491 0.29 12.20 42.38
N LEU A 492 1.43 11.82 42.97
CA LEU A 492 1.96 10.45 42.88
C LEU A 492 1.18 9.50 43.79
N GLY A 493 0.50 10.01 44.83
CA GLY A 493 -0.26 9.22 45.79
C GLY A 493 0.63 8.39 46.71
N VAL A 494 1.87 8.83 46.97
CA VAL A 494 2.86 8.07 47.75
C VAL A 494 3.09 8.66 49.14
N PRO A 495 3.44 7.84 50.15
CA PRO A 495 3.75 8.35 51.49
C PRO A 495 4.87 9.39 51.48
N GLY A 496 4.67 10.51 52.19
CA GLY A 496 5.66 11.58 52.33
C GLY A 496 5.66 12.64 51.21
N GLU A 497 4.75 12.56 50.24
CA GLU A 497 4.67 13.52 49.12
C GLU A 497 4.40 14.97 49.55
N GLY A 498 3.67 15.20 50.65
CA GLY A 498 3.34 16.52 51.18
C GLY A 498 4.39 17.13 52.12
N MET A 499 5.60 16.59 52.19
CA MET A 499 6.65 17.12 53.07
C MET A 499 7.26 18.42 52.53
N GLU A 500 7.74 19.26 53.44
CA GLU A 500 8.50 20.47 53.10
C GLU A 500 9.74 20.14 52.27
N GLY A 501 9.88 20.80 51.12
CA GLY A 501 10.95 20.61 50.15
C GLY A 501 10.55 19.72 48.95
N ILE A 502 9.34 19.21 48.93
CA ILE A 502 8.74 18.50 47.78
C ILE A 502 7.69 19.40 47.16
N TRP A 503 7.82 19.66 45.86
CA TRP A 503 6.97 20.61 45.15
C TRP A 503 6.34 19.97 43.92
N PRO A 504 5.01 20.12 43.72
CA PRO A 504 4.41 19.94 42.41
C PRO A 504 5.02 20.93 41.41
N ALA A 505 5.25 20.49 40.17
CA ALA A 505 5.92 21.29 39.14
C ALA A 505 5.32 22.69 38.95
N LEU A 506 3.99 22.82 38.94
CA LEU A 506 3.32 24.10 38.72
C LEU A 506 3.55 25.07 39.89
N SER A 507 3.32 24.60 41.12
CA SER A 507 3.52 25.40 42.33
C SER A 507 4.98 25.80 42.52
N PHE A 508 5.91 24.95 42.11
CA PHE A 508 7.33 25.25 42.08
C PHE A 508 7.66 26.41 41.13
N LEU A 509 7.12 26.37 39.91
CA LEU A 509 7.36 27.42 38.91
C LEU A 509 6.78 28.77 39.36
N GLU A 510 5.60 28.77 39.97
CA GLU A 510 4.99 29.98 40.55
C GLU A 510 5.86 30.54 41.70
N ALA A 511 6.30 29.68 42.62
CA ALA A 511 7.15 30.10 43.73
C ALA A 511 8.52 30.61 43.27
N ILE A 512 9.10 30.06 42.19
CA ILE A 512 10.31 30.63 41.56
C ILE A 512 10.01 31.98 40.91
N CYS A 513 8.88 32.15 40.21
CA CYS A 513 8.51 33.45 39.63
C CYS A 513 8.42 34.56 40.69
N GLU A 514 8.03 34.20 41.90
CA GLU A 514 7.92 35.10 43.05
C GLU A 514 9.22 35.22 43.88
N GLU A 515 10.34 34.65 43.37
CA GLU A 515 11.65 34.62 44.04
C GLU A 515 11.64 33.95 45.44
N LYS A 516 10.67 33.07 45.71
CA LYS A 516 10.51 32.39 47.01
C LYS A 516 11.38 31.15 47.19
N ILE A 517 12.00 30.65 46.12
CA ILE A 517 12.84 29.44 46.12
C ILE A 517 14.21 29.75 45.52
N CYS A 518 15.29 29.37 46.20
CA CYS A 518 16.66 29.48 45.70
C CYS A 518 17.25 28.09 45.45
N LEU A 519 17.69 27.82 44.22
CA LEU A 519 18.30 26.54 43.82
C LEU A 519 19.82 26.52 43.91
N GLN A 520 20.43 27.63 44.32
CA GLN A 520 21.89 27.78 44.28
C GLN A 520 22.55 26.74 45.20
N LYS A 521 23.39 25.89 44.60
CA LYS A 521 24.10 24.76 45.23
C LYS A 521 23.22 23.61 45.74
N GLN A 522 21.92 23.60 45.46
CA GLN A 522 21.00 22.53 45.86
C GLN A 522 21.14 21.29 44.95
N ARG A 523 20.98 20.08 45.51
CA ARG A 523 20.77 18.83 44.76
C ARG A 523 19.27 18.70 44.47
N VAL A 524 18.88 18.64 43.20
CA VAL A 524 17.48 18.67 42.79
C VAL A 524 17.06 17.33 42.19
N GLY A 525 16.03 16.70 42.76
CA GLY A 525 15.36 15.53 42.19
C GLY A 525 14.16 15.93 41.36
N ILE A 526 14.01 15.41 40.15
CA ILE A 526 12.86 15.64 39.27
C ILE A 526 12.20 14.30 38.99
N VAL A 527 10.91 14.17 39.32
CA VAL A 527 10.14 12.95 39.06
C VAL A 527 9.32 13.16 37.77
N GLY A 528 9.76 12.52 36.69
CA GLY A 528 9.18 12.60 35.34
C GLY A 528 10.16 13.16 34.30
N ALA A 529 10.32 12.48 33.17
CA ALA A 529 11.20 12.88 32.06
C ALA A 529 10.44 13.42 30.82
N GLY A 530 9.17 13.81 31.02
CA GLY A 530 8.36 14.49 30.01
C GLY A 530 8.84 15.90 29.70
N ASP A 531 8.07 16.64 28.90
CA ASP A 531 8.44 17.99 28.46
C ASP A 531 8.64 18.98 29.62
N THR A 532 7.75 18.95 30.60
CA THR A 532 7.87 19.73 31.84
C THR A 532 9.13 19.36 32.62
N GLY A 533 9.45 18.06 32.73
CA GLY A 533 10.64 17.59 33.46
C GLY A 533 11.95 18.07 32.82
N LYS A 534 12.02 18.07 31.49
CA LYS A 534 13.17 18.61 30.73
C LYS A 534 13.35 20.12 30.96
N GLU A 535 12.25 20.87 30.94
CA GLU A 535 12.27 22.32 31.18
C GLU A 535 12.69 22.66 32.62
N LEU A 536 12.16 21.91 33.61
CA LEU A 536 12.56 22.06 35.00
C LEU A 536 14.03 21.74 35.24
N ALA A 537 14.58 20.74 34.54
CA ALA A 537 16.00 20.42 34.63
C ALA A 537 16.88 21.56 34.06
N LEU A 538 16.49 22.13 32.92
CA LEU A 538 17.18 23.29 32.34
C LEU A 538 17.10 24.52 33.25
N LEU A 539 15.93 24.77 33.83
CA LEU A 539 15.73 25.83 34.81
C LEU A 539 16.63 25.63 36.03
N ALA A 540 16.59 24.43 36.64
CA ALA A 540 17.42 24.11 37.80
C ALA A 540 18.91 24.29 37.52
N ALA A 541 19.39 23.90 36.33
CA ALA A 541 20.76 24.12 35.92
C ALA A 541 21.11 25.61 35.79
N ARG A 542 20.20 26.42 35.22
CA ARG A 542 20.38 27.87 35.05
C ARG A 542 20.40 28.63 36.37
N GLU A 543 19.55 28.23 37.32
CA GLU A 543 19.47 28.83 38.67
C GLU A 543 20.58 28.31 39.63
N GLY A 544 21.51 27.50 39.12
CA GLY A 544 22.74 27.14 39.84
C GLY A 544 22.64 25.91 40.75
N ALA A 545 21.79 24.93 40.44
CA ALA A 545 21.78 23.63 41.11
C ALA A 545 23.16 22.94 41.03
N SER A 546 23.56 22.23 42.08
CA SER A 546 24.85 21.50 42.14
C SER A 546 24.78 20.10 41.52
N LEU A 547 23.59 19.51 41.47
CA LEU A 547 23.31 18.17 40.95
C LEU A 547 21.83 18.09 40.55
N ILE A 548 21.53 17.47 39.42
CA ILE A 548 20.15 17.19 39.00
C ILE A 548 19.98 15.69 38.79
N VAL A 549 18.92 15.12 39.36
CA VAL A 549 18.57 13.71 39.19
C VAL A 549 17.16 13.59 38.65
N VAL A 550 17.01 13.09 37.43
CA VAL A 550 15.71 12.88 36.78
C VAL A 550 15.33 11.40 36.91
N MET A 551 14.15 11.14 37.47
CA MET A 551 13.63 9.80 37.73
C MET A 551 12.35 9.58 36.91
N GLU A 552 12.33 8.57 36.04
CA GLU A 552 11.21 8.26 35.16
C GLU A 552 10.86 6.78 35.27
N GLN A 553 9.58 6.49 35.49
CA GLN A 553 9.09 5.11 35.67
C GLN A 553 9.05 4.31 34.36
N ARG A 554 9.10 4.97 33.21
CA ARG A 554 9.13 4.34 31.88
C ARG A 554 10.55 4.02 31.43
N GLU A 555 10.65 3.20 30.39
CA GLU A 555 11.91 2.93 29.70
C GLU A 555 12.38 4.15 28.89
N GLU A 556 13.69 4.22 28.63
CA GLU A 556 14.25 5.23 27.74
C GLU A 556 13.72 5.02 26.30
N PRO A 557 13.07 6.03 25.69
CA PRO A 557 12.58 5.88 24.34
C PRO A 557 13.74 5.88 23.32
N PRO A 558 13.67 5.08 22.23
CA PRO A 558 14.68 5.09 21.17
C PRO A 558 14.88 6.50 20.60
N GLY A 559 16.13 6.96 20.55
CA GLY A 559 16.45 8.31 20.05
C GLY A 559 16.14 9.43 21.03
N PHE A 560 15.96 9.15 22.33
CA PHE A 560 15.89 10.20 23.37
C PHE A 560 17.09 11.13 23.25
N ARG A 561 16.82 12.42 22.98
CA ARG A 561 17.85 13.47 22.96
C ARG A 561 17.58 14.46 24.06
N TRP A 562 18.61 14.67 24.87
CA TRP A 562 18.63 15.71 25.89
C TRP A 562 18.91 17.08 25.23
N PRO A 563 18.18 18.16 25.59
CA PRO A 563 18.52 19.50 25.13
C PRO A 563 19.92 19.88 25.63
N PRO A 564 20.73 20.60 24.83
CA PRO A 564 22.04 21.05 25.26
C PRO A 564 21.90 21.96 26.50
N VAL A 565 22.59 21.61 27.59
CA VAL A 565 22.59 22.40 28.83
C VAL A 565 23.72 23.43 28.73
N PRO A 566 23.43 24.73 28.89
CA PRO A 566 24.44 25.78 28.74
C PRO A 566 25.48 25.85 29.88
N VAL A 567 25.28 25.09 30.96
CA VAL A 567 26.12 25.12 32.18
C VAL A 567 26.55 23.69 32.54
N ALA A 568 27.79 23.51 33.00
CA ALA A 568 28.35 22.21 33.40
C ALA A 568 27.82 21.73 34.76
N VAL A 569 26.50 21.49 34.85
CA VAL A 569 25.85 20.85 36.01
C VAL A 569 25.67 19.35 35.72
N PRO A 570 26.09 18.43 36.61
CA PRO A 570 25.86 17.00 36.42
C PRO A 570 24.35 16.67 36.45
N ILE A 571 23.86 15.98 35.41
CA ILE A 571 22.47 15.49 35.32
C ILE A 571 22.49 13.96 35.19
N TYR A 572 21.82 13.27 36.11
CA TYR A 572 21.69 11.81 36.10
C TYR A 572 20.25 11.41 35.76
N PHE A 573 20.11 10.37 34.93
CA PHE A 573 18.82 9.78 34.58
C PHE A 573 18.68 8.40 35.20
N TYR A 574 17.55 8.19 35.88
CA TYR A 574 17.10 6.88 36.31
C TYR A 574 15.81 6.54 35.57
N TRP A 575 15.95 5.69 34.54
CA TRP A 575 14.83 5.08 33.83
C TRP A 575 14.30 3.88 34.61
N GLN A 576 13.04 3.49 34.35
CA GLN A 576 12.33 2.46 35.11
C GLN A 576 12.35 2.70 36.63
N PHE A 577 12.49 3.97 37.05
CA PHE A 577 12.53 4.36 38.45
C PHE A 577 11.14 4.76 38.92
N ARG A 578 10.44 3.83 39.56
CA ARG A 578 9.15 4.10 40.19
C ARG A 578 9.35 4.59 41.62
N VAL A 579 8.94 5.83 41.89
CA VAL A 579 8.95 6.39 43.25
C VAL A 579 7.89 5.70 44.10
N THR A 580 8.27 5.24 45.30
CA THR A 580 7.38 4.54 46.25
C THR A 580 7.12 5.33 47.54
N GLY A 581 7.85 6.43 47.77
CA GLY A 581 7.64 7.34 48.89
C GLY A 581 8.82 8.26 49.14
N PHE A 582 8.66 9.17 50.10
CA PHE A 582 9.68 10.14 50.50
C PHE A 582 9.91 10.12 52.01
N THR A 583 11.15 10.31 52.45
CA THR A 583 11.51 10.47 53.87
C THR A 583 12.58 11.54 54.04
N LYS A 584 12.65 12.19 55.21
CA LYS A 584 13.66 13.23 55.50
C LYS A 584 14.73 12.67 56.45
N LYS A 585 16.02 12.84 56.11
CA LYS A 585 17.16 12.39 56.94
C LYS A 585 18.24 13.48 56.93
N GLN A 586 18.59 14.00 58.12
CA GLN A 586 19.63 15.03 58.30
C GLN A 586 19.46 16.28 57.39
N GLY A 587 18.21 16.69 57.13
CA GLY A 587 17.90 17.85 56.29
C GLY A 587 17.74 17.54 54.80
N ALA A 588 18.21 16.39 54.32
CA ALA A 588 18.03 15.93 52.95
C ALA A 588 16.75 15.09 52.77
N ILE A 589 16.19 15.11 51.57
CA ILE A 589 15.05 14.32 51.12
C ILE A 589 15.58 13.03 50.47
N ILE A 590 15.12 11.90 51.00
CA ILE A 590 15.38 10.57 50.45
C ILE A 590 14.18 10.16 49.61
N VAL A 591 14.38 10.03 48.30
CA VAL A 591 13.40 9.50 47.35
C VAL A 591 13.53 7.98 47.32
N LYS A 592 12.47 7.27 47.70
CA LYS A 592 12.43 5.81 47.73
C LYS A 592 12.01 5.26 46.37
N GLY A 593 12.70 4.23 45.90
CA GLY A 593 12.44 3.52 44.65
C GLY A 593 13.24 2.22 44.59
N PRO A 594 13.64 1.74 43.40
CA PRO A 594 14.54 0.58 43.26
C PRO A 594 15.88 0.77 44.00
N GLN A 595 16.31 2.02 44.14
CA GLN A 595 17.40 2.47 44.99
C GLN A 595 17.01 3.79 45.65
N GLU A 596 17.66 4.13 46.77
CA GLU A 596 17.42 5.40 47.45
C GLU A 596 18.25 6.52 46.81
N VAL A 597 17.60 7.66 46.52
CA VAL A 597 18.24 8.85 45.96
C VAL A 597 18.14 9.98 46.96
N GLU A 598 19.27 10.56 47.34
CA GLU A 598 19.35 11.68 48.30
C GLU A 598 19.48 13.01 47.55
N VAL A 599 18.52 13.92 47.78
CA VAL A 599 18.46 15.27 47.20
C VAL A 599 17.99 16.28 48.24
N ASP A 600 18.19 17.56 47.98
CA ASP A 600 17.79 18.62 48.92
C ASP A 600 16.37 19.16 48.61
N LEU A 601 15.94 19.04 47.34
CA LEU A 601 14.62 19.45 46.86
C LEU A 601 14.10 18.46 45.82
N VAL A 602 12.79 18.17 45.82
CA VAL A 602 12.14 17.33 44.82
C VAL A 602 11.08 18.12 44.07
N ILE A 603 11.05 17.99 42.74
CA ILE A 603 10.02 18.55 41.86
C ILE A 603 9.26 17.40 41.19
N ILE A 604 7.95 17.35 41.37
CA ILE A 604 7.09 16.31 40.81
C ILE A 604 6.48 16.82 39.49
N ALA A 605 6.92 16.24 38.38
CA ALA A 605 6.49 16.55 37.02
C ALA A 605 5.67 15.39 36.41
N ALA A 606 4.66 14.91 37.16
CA ALA A 606 3.84 13.75 36.82
C ALA A 606 2.70 14.03 35.79
N GLY A 607 2.60 15.27 35.31
CA GLY A 607 1.54 15.76 34.43
C GLY A 607 0.50 16.61 35.17
N GLN A 608 -0.49 17.09 34.43
CA GLN A 608 -1.61 17.87 34.98
C GLN A 608 -2.96 17.26 34.61
N ASP A 609 -3.97 17.57 35.42
CA ASP A 609 -5.37 17.24 35.23
C ASP A 609 -6.22 18.52 35.08
N VAL A 610 -7.39 18.31 34.48
CA VAL A 610 -8.38 19.36 34.28
C VAL A 610 -9.22 19.50 35.55
N GLU A 611 -9.37 20.73 36.04
CA GLU A 611 -10.39 21.05 37.03
C GLU A 611 -11.75 21.06 36.31
N TYR A 612 -12.49 19.95 36.38
CA TYR A 612 -13.72 19.75 35.61
C TYR A 612 -15.00 19.78 36.48
N GLN A 613 -14.87 19.77 37.80
CA GLN A 613 -16.00 19.59 38.73
C GLN A 613 -17.07 20.67 38.53
N HIS A 614 -16.64 21.94 38.38
CA HIS A 614 -17.50 23.10 38.15
C HIS A 614 -18.09 23.16 36.73
N LEU A 615 -17.44 22.56 35.73
CA LEU A 615 -17.98 22.45 34.36
C LEU A 615 -19.03 21.34 34.26
N ARG A 616 -18.79 20.23 34.98
CA ARG A 616 -19.69 19.09 35.05
C ARG A 616 -21.00 19.44 35.75
N SER A 617 -20.94 20.16 36.88
CA SER A 617 -22.12 20.64 37.60
C SER A 617 -23.00 21.58 36.76
N GLN A 618 -22.40 22.27 35.78
CA GLN A 618 -23.10 23.13 34.84
C GLN A 618 -23.69 22.40 33.61
N GLY A 619 -23.53 21.08 33.52
CA GLY A 619 -24.19 20.23 32.52
C GLY A 619 -23.33 19.80 31.32
N LEU A 620 -22.00 20.02 31.38
CA LEU A 620 -21.08 19.50 30.37
C LEU A 620 -20.69 18.05 30.67
N MET A 621 -20.65 17.21 29.64
CA MET A 621 -20.19 15.82 29.75
C MET A 621 -18.67 15.76 29.88
N VAL A 622 -18.20 14.94 30.81
CA VAL A 622 -16.79 14.59 31.02
C VAL A 622 -16.58 13.09 30.86
N ASP A 623 -15.43 12.70 30.33
CA ASP A 623 -15.05 11.28 30.25
C ASP A 623 -14.51 10.74 31.59
N GLU A 624 -14.15 9.46 31.61
CA GLU A 624 -13.61 8.79 32.82
C GLU A 624 -12.28 9.38 33.29
N ALA A 625 -11.53 10.05 32.40
CA ALA A 625 -10.25 10.68 32.71
C ALA A 625 -10.41 12.17 33.11
N GLY A 626 -11.64 12.70 33.12
CA GLY A 626 -11.95 14.06 33.53
C GLY A 626 -11.84 15.12 32.42
N TYR A 627 -11.72 14.72 31.15
CA TYR A 627 -11.71 15.65 30.02
C TYR A 627 -13.12 15.92 29.49
N LEU A 628 -13.36 17.10 28.94
CA LEU A 628 -14.63 17.42 28.30
C LEU A 628 -14.84 16.59 27.03
N VAL A 629 -16.02 15.98 26.91
CA VAL A 629 -16.41 15.21 25.72
C VAL A 629 -16.89 16.18 24.64
N VAL A 630 -16.21 16.15 23.49
CA VAL A 630 -16.53 16.96 22.31
C VAL A 630 -16.59 16.14 21.03
N ASP A 631 -17.29 16.65 20.01
CA ASP A 631 -17.20 16.13 18.65
C ASP A 631 -15.92 16.61 17.93
N ASN A 632 -15.74 16.20 16.67
CA ASN A 632 -14.59 16.57 15.84
C ASN A 632 -14.46 18.08 15.56
N PHE A 633 -15.49 18.88 15.87
CA PHE A 633 -15.51 20.33 15.72
C PHE A 633 -15.37 21.07 17.06
N GLY A 634 -15.18 20.33 18.16
CA GLY A 634 -15.10 20.90 19.50
C GLY A 634 -16.45 21.24 20.13
N ARG A 635 -17.57 20.73 19.59
CA ARG A 635 -18.90 20.97 20.19
C ARG A 635 -19.10 20.10 21.41
N THR A 636 -19.60 20.69 22.49
CA THR A 636 -19.90 19.98 23.73
C THR A 636 -21.34 19.42 23.72
N SER A 637 -21.73 18.77 24.82
CA SER A 637 -23.13 18.37 25.07
C SER A 637 -24.11 19.54 25.17
N TYR A 638 -23.62 20.76 25.39
CA TYR A 638 -24.46 21.95 25.54
C TYR A 638 -24.44 22.76 24.23
N PRO A 639 -25.58 22.93 23.53
CA PRO A 639 -25.64 23.67 22.28
C PRO A 639 -25.14 25.12 22.43
N GLY A 640 -24.32 25.59 21.48
CA GLY A 640 -23.68 26.91 21.55
C GLY A 640 -22.42 26.96 22.44
N VAL A 641 -22.08 25.88 23.14
CA VAL A 641 -20.85 25.77 23.93
C VAL A 641 -19.87 24.81 23.26
N PHE A 642 -18.66 25.29 23.06
CA PHE A 642 -17.55 24.60 22.44
C PHE A 642 -16.40 24.47 23.43
N ALA A 643 -15.50 23.51 23.23
CA ALA A 643 -14.30 23.35 24.04
C ALA A 643 -13.11 22.90 23.19
N ALA A 644 -11.91 23.38 23.54
CA ALA A 644 -10.66 23.03 22.88
C ALA A 644 -9.46 23.24 23.81
N GLY A 645 -8.31 22.66 23.48
CA GLY A 645 -7.09 22.74 24.30
C GLY A 645 -6.95 21.55 25.25
N ASP A 646 -6.17 21.72 26.31
CA ASP A 646 -5.89 20.65 27.28
C ASP A 646 -7.15 20.16 28.00
N VAL A 647 -8.19 20.99 28.07
CA VAL A 647 -9.50 20.66 28.67
C VAL A 647 -10.21 19.49 27.96
N VAL A 648 -9.84 19.17 26.72
CA VAL A 648 -10.38 18.03 25.93
C VAL A 648 -9.33 16.91 25.72
N GLY A 649 -8.21 16.94 26.45
CA GLY A 649 -7.22 15.84 26.49
C GLY A 649 -6.29 15.70 25.28
N ASN A 650 -6.38 16.59 24.28
CA ASN A 650 -5.77 16.39 22.95
C ASN A 650 -4.73 17.45 22.53
N CYS A 651 -4.17 18.22 23.46
CA CYS A 651 -3.16 19.25 23.14
C CYS A 651 -1.85 18.97 23.88
N GLY A 652 -0.84 18.46 23.15
CA GLY A 652 0.47 18.10 23.72
C GLY A 652 1.57 19.15 23.54
N SER A 653 1.27 20.31 22.95
CA SER A 653 2.24 21.40 22.73
C SER A 653 1.54 22.73 22.48
N VAL A 654 2.26 23.84 22.66
CA VAL A 654 1.73 25.20 22.40
C VAL A 654 1.24 25.36 20.95
N PRO A 655 1.98 24.94 19.89
CA PRO A 655 1.45 24.98 18.52
C PRO A 655 0.17 24.16 18.33
N ALA A 656 0.03 23.01 19.00
CA ALA A 656 -1.19 22.21 18.93
C ALA A 656 -2.38 22.95 19.56
N ALA A 657 -2.16 23.60 20.69
CA ALA A 657 -3.16 24.40 21.40
C ALA A 657 -3.61 25.62 20.57
N LEU A 658 -2.67 26.36 19.98
CA LEU A 658 -2.98 27.48 19.07
C LEU A 658 -3.79 27.02 17.86
N ALA A 659 -3.41 25.88 17.25
CA ALA A 659 -4.14 25.30 16.13
C ALA A 659 -5.54 24.83 16.54
N ALA A 660 -5.69 24.25 17.74
CA ALA A 660 -7.00 23.87 18.28
C ALA A 660 -7.91 25.09 18.50
N GLY A 661 -7.35 26.20 19.01
CA GLY A 661 -8.03 27.49 19.15
C GLY A 661 -8.54 28.02 17.81
N GLY A 662 -7.70 27.95 16.77
CA GLY A 662 -8.10 28.31 15.41
C GLY A 662 -9.24 27.46 14.85
N ARG A 663 -9.16 26.13 15.01
CA ARG A 663 -10.18 25.20 14.51
C ARG A 663 -11.53 25.40 15.21
N VAL A 664 -11.53 25.57 16.54
CA VAL A 664 -12.79 25.77 17.28
C VAL A 664 -13.42 27.12 16.94
N ALA A 665 -12.63 28.18 16.72
CA ALA A 665 -13.13 29.46 16.24
C ALA A 665 -13.81 29.35 14.87
N GLU A 666 -13.26 28.53 13.95
CA GLU A 666 -13.89 28.27 12.67
C GLU A 666 -15.21 27.49 12.81
N ALA A 667 -15.27 26.52 13.72
CA ALA A 667 -16.51 25.80 14.03
C ALA A 667 -17.59 26.73 14.59
N VAL A 668 -17.22 27.64 15.50
CA VAL A 668 -18.11 28.69 16.02
C VAL A 668 -18.58 29.63 14.91
N HIS A 669 -17.67 30.08 14.04
CA HIS A 669 -18.02 30.93 12.89
C HIS A 669 -19.06 30.27 11.98
N ARG A 670 -18.90 28.97 11.69
CA ARG A 670 -19.90 28.20 10.91
C ARG A 670 -21.23 28.09 11.65
N PHE A 671 -21.20 27.79 12.94
CA PHE A 671 -22.39 27.68 13.79
C PHE A 671 -23.20 28.98 13.85
N LEU A 672 -22.53 30.13 14.03
CA LEU A 672 -23.21 31.43 14.10
C LEU A 672 -23.82 31.85 12.75
N ARG A 673 -23.29 31.34 11.63
CA ARG A 673 -23.80 31.61 10.27
C ARG A 673 -24.94 30.68 9.84
N THR A 674 -25.20 29.58 10.54
CA THR A 674 -26.37 28.72 10.29
C THR A 674 -27.65 29.31 10.90
N ALA A 675 -28.80 29.08 10.25
CA ALA A 675 -30.09 29.72 10.57
C ALA A 675 -30.53 29.54 12.04
N PRO A 676 -31.22 30.51 12.67
CA PRO A 676 -31.53 30.54 14.10
C PRO A 676 -32.31 29.32 14.63
N GLU A 677 -33.18 28.75 13.81
CA GLU A 677 -34.13 27.68 14.20
C GLU A 677 -33.47 26.31 14.34
N VAL A 678 -32.25 26.15 13.81
CA VAL A 678 -31.44 24.92 13.89
C VAL A 678 -30.43 24.98 15.06
N ARG A 679 -30.27 26.15 15.71
CA ARG A 679 -29.23 26.41 16.73
C ARG A 679 -29.41 25.61 18.04
N TRP A 680 -30.59 25.03 18.29
CA TRP A 680 -30.96 24.41 19.57
C TRP A 680 -31.59 23.01 19.46
N GLN A 681 -31.53 22.35 18.30
CA GLN A 681 -31.93 20.95 18.18
C GLN A 681 -30.71 20.05 18.04
N PHE A 682 -30.25 19.47 19.14
CA PHE A 682 -29.34 18.34 19.12
C PHE A 682 -29.82 17.30 20.14
N ASN A 683 -30.56 16.30 19.66
CA ASN A 683 -30.85 15.09 20.41
C ASN A 683 -29.64 14.16 20.25
N GLY A 684 -28.99 13.80 21.36
CA GLY A 684 -27.72 13.08 21.44
C GLY A 684 -27.71 11.63 20.94
N ARG A 685 -28.17 11.38 19.71
CA ARG A 685 -28.00 10.10 19.00
C ARG A 685 -27.72 10.35 17.52
N ALA A 686 -26.44 10.35 17.15
CA ALA A 686 -25.96 10.07 15.79
C ALA A 686 -24.58 9.41 15.95
N GLU A 687 -24.53 8.09 15.76
CA GLU A 687 -23.91 7.46 14.58
C GLU A 687 -22.38 7.46 14.66
N ARG A 688 -21.85 6.38 15.26
CA ARG A 688 -20.50 5.88 14.96
C ARG A 688 -20.53 5.34 13.53
N GLU A 689 -20.20 6.17 12.55
CA GLU A 689 -19.75 5.68 11.26
C GLU A 689 -18.44 6.34 10.84
N ALA A 690 -17.61 5.49 10.23
CA ALA A 690 -16.28 5.74 9.69
C ALA A 690 -15.22 6.13 10.73
N SER A 691 -14.77 5.11 11.49
CA SER A 691 -13.35 4.97 11.77
C SER A 691 -12.57 5.19 10.47
N LEU A 692 -11.91 6.32 10.35
CA LEU A 692 -10.83 6.49 9.39
C LEU A 692 -9.85 5.37 9.67
N ALA A 693 -9.87 4.37 8.79
CA ALA A 693 -8.82 3.39 8.69
C ALA A 693 -7.50 4.18 8.74
N ALA A 694 -6.75 3.99 9.81
CA ALA A 694 -5.32 4.20 9.77
C ALA A 694 -4.81 3.22 8.72
N THR A 695 -4.83 3.65 7.45
CA THR A 695 -4.03 3.01 6.43
C THR A 695 -2.60 3.19 6.92
N GLU A 696 -2.00 2.09 7.37
CA GLU A 696 -0.56 2.02 7.56
C GLU A 696 0.08 2.60 6.30
N PRO A 697 0.92 3.63 6.41
CA PRO A 697 1.70 4.04 5.27
C PRO A 697 2.68 2.89 5.02
N GLU A 698 2.52 2.19 3.90
CA GLU A 698 3.61 1.41 3.33
C GLU A 698 4.85 2.31 3.32
N GLN A 699 5.84 1.99 4.15
CA GLN A 699 7.16 2.58 4.09
C GLN A 699 7.83 2.12 2.78
N LYS A 700 7.46 2.72 1.65
CA LYS A 700 8.25 2.61 0.44
C LYS A 700 9.43 3.55 0.61
N GLN A 701 10.57 2.98 1.02
CA GLN A 701 11.88 3.63 0.91
C GLN A 701 11.99 4.22 -0.50
N CYS A 702 12.16 5.53 -0.57
CA CYS A 702 12.43 6.25 -1.80
C CYS A 702 13.87 5.95 -2.24
N ALA A 703 14.10 4.74 -2.76
CA ALA A 703 15.40 4.30 -3.25
C ALA A 703 15.55 4.66 -4.73
N TYR A 704 15.65 5.95 -5.05
CA TYR A 704 16.23 6.35 -6.33
C TYR A 704 17.71 6.62 -6.07
N ARG A 705 18.56 5.71 -6.56
CA ARG A 705 20.00 5.61 -6.22
C ARG A 705 20.93 6.13 -7.32
N VAL A 706 20.39 6.58 -8.45
CA VAL A 706 21.17 7.18 -9.54
C VAL A 706 21.16 8.69 -9.39
N GLN A 707 22.33 9.33 -9.48
CA GLN A 707 22.40 10.79 -9.57
C GLN A 707 21.78 11.22 -10.90
N PRO A 708 20.77 12.11 -10.91
CA PRO A 708 20.24 12.63 -12.17
C PRO A 708 21.35 13.24 -13.00
N PHE A 709 21.34 13.05 -14.32
CA PHE A 709 22.21 13.80 -15.21
C PHE A 709 21.91 15.29 -15.02
N ASP A 710 22.95 16.11 -14.79
CA ASP A 710 22.80 17.56 -14.71
C ASP A 710 22.36 18.08 -16.09
N THR A 711 21.07 18.36 -16.23
CA THR A 711 20.50 18.90 -17.48
C THR A 711 20.86 20.37 -17.69
N GLY A 712 21.71 20.97 -16.84
CA GLY A 712 22.21 22.33 -17.01
C GLY A 712 21.19 23.43 -16.70
N GLU A 713 20.01 23.09 -16.13
CA GLU A 713 19.11 24.09 -15.56
C GLU A 713 19.70 24.62 -14.24
N ARG A 714 20.64 25.55 -14.33
CA ARG A 714 21.04 26.37 -13.20
C ARG A 714 19.87 27.28 -12.86
N ASP A 715 19.27 27.07 -11.68
CA ASP A 715 18.35 28.03 -11.10
C ASP A 715 19.14 29.37 -10.98
N ASN A 716 18.86 30.32 -11.89
CA ASN A 716 19.52 31.63 -12.01
C ASN A 716 19.11 32.56 -10.85
N PHE A 717 19.39 32.16 -9.62
CA PHE A 717 19.21 32.98 -8.44
C PHE A 717 20.54 33.16 -7.75
N ASP A 718 20.82 34.41 -7.37
CA ASP A 718 21.98 34.78 -6.58
C ASP A 718 21.76 34.30 -5.13
N ALA A 719 21.85 32.97 -4.95
CA ALA A 719 21.53 32.30 -3.69
C ALA A 719 22.46 32.76 -2.54
N ALA A 720 23.57 33.43 -2.86
CA ALA A 720 24.53 33.95 -1.88
C ALA A 720 23.95 35.01 -0.90
N VAL A 721 22.75 35.56 -1.16
CA VAL A 721 22.24 36.75 -0.43
C VAL A 721 20.95 36.49 0.37
N ASP A 722 20.21 35.39 0.16
CA ASP A 722 18.92 35.12 0.83
C ASP A 722 18.91 33.84 1.68
N PRO A 723 18.96 33.95 3.03
CA PRO A 723 18.91 32.82 3.94
C PRO A 723 17.64 31.95 3.80
N LEU A 724 16.50 32.53 3.39
CA LEU A 724 15.25 31.79 3.23
C LEU A 724 15.27 30.90 1.99
N LEU A 725 15.74 31.45 0.86
CA LEU A 725 15.88 30.69 -0.36
C LEU A 725 16.91 29.58 -0.20
N GLN A 726 18.03 29.85 0.47
CA GLN A 726 19.03 28.82 0.82
C GLN A 726 18.41 27.66 1.59
N GLU A 727 17.59 27.96 2.59
CA GLU A 727 16.94 26.93 3.38
C GLU A 727 15.87 26.18 2.56
N ALA A 728 15.11 26.86 1.72
CA ALA A 728 14.11 26.25 0.85
C ALA A 728 14.71 25.32 -0.21
N LEU A 729 15.88 25.66 -0.77
CA LEU A 729 16.58 24.86 -1.78
C LEU A 729 17.07 23.50 -1.24
N ARG A 730 17.19 23.35 0.08
CA ARG A 730 17.54 22.07 0.73
C ARG A 730 16.37 21.07 0.73
N CYS A 731 15.15 21.49 0.40
CA CYS A 731 13.99 20.59 0.38
C CYS A 731 14.09 19.56 -0.74
N ARG A 732 14.01 18.27 -0.39
CA ARG A 732 14.03 17.15 -1.36
C ARG A 732 12.65 16.74 -1.91
N HIS A 733 11.58 17.46 -1.55
CA HIS A 733 10.20 17.17 -1.98
C HIS A 733 9.77 15.70 -1.81
N CYS A 734 10.06 15.11 -0.64
CA CYS A 734 9.79 13.69 -0.35
C CYS A 734 8.31 13.27 -0.51
N GLY A 735 7.35 14.19 -0.37
CA GLY A 735 5.92 13.97 -0.65
C GLY A 735 5.50 14.07 -2.13
N GLY A 736 6.45 14.31 -3.05
CA GLY A 736 6.14 14.67 -4.44
C GLY A 736 5.58 16.08 -4.53
N CYS A 737 4.39 16.24 -5.12
CA CYS A 737 3.71 17.54 -5.23
C CYS A 737 3.55 18.23 -3.88
N ALA A 738 4.01 19.48 -3.80
CA ALA A 738 3.96 20.33 -2.62
C ALA A 738 2.60 21.01 -2.37
N LEU A 739 1.60 20.77 -3.23
CA LEU A 739 0.26 21.38 -3.12
C LEU A 739 0.28 22.92 -2.99
N CYS A 740 1.18 23.59 -3.72
CA CYS A 740 1.37 25.06 -3.64
C CYS A 740 0.33 25.89 -4.41
N GLY A 741 -0.50 25.27 -5.26
CA GLY A 741 -1.57 25.95 -6.00
C GLY A 741 -1.15 26.66 -7.29
N LEU A 742 0.14 26.89 -7.55
CA LEU A 742 0.59 27.64 -8.75
C LEU A 742 0.10 27.05 -10.08
N CYS A 743 0.07 25.72 -10.19
CA CYS A 743 -0.43 25.03 -11.38
C CYS A 743 -1.94 25.19 -11.60
N ALA A 744 -2.71 25.35 -10.52
CA ALA A 744 -4.15 25.57 -10.60
C ALA A 744 -4.46 26.97 -11.12
N GLU A 745 -3.72 27.98 -10.64
CA GLU A 745 -3.86 29.35 -11.11
C GLU A 745 -3.41 29.56 -12.56
N ALA A 746 -2.38 28.84 -12.99
CA ALA A 746 -1.90 28.93 -14.36
C ALA A 746 -2.79 28.19 -15.38
N CYS A 747 -3.77 27.40 -14.92
CA CYS A 747 -4.60 26.59 -15.81
C CYS A 747 -5.71 27.44 -16.46
N PRO A 748 -5.69 27.67 -17.79
CA PRO A 748 -6.64 28.57 -18.45
C PRO A 748 -8.08 28.04 -18.44
N VAL A 749 -8.23 26.71 -18.38
CA VAL A 749 -9.54 26.03 -18.39
C VAL A 749 -9.98 25.57 -16.99
N GLY A 750 -9.19 25.85 -15.94
CA GLY A 750 -9.52 25.45 -14.57
C GLY A 750 -9.58 23.93 -14.33
N ALA A 751 -8.86 23.13 -15.13
CA ALA A 751 -8.90 21.67 -15.03
C ALA A 751 -8.10 21.12 -13.83
N VAL A 752 -7.11 21.84 -13.32
CA VAL A 752 -6.28 21.39 -12.20
C VAL A 752 -7.05 21.56 -10.89
N ASP A 753 -7.27 20.45 -10.18
CA ASP A 753 -7.97 20.39 -8.90
C ASP A 753 -7.15 19.60 -7.88
N LEU A 754 -6.38 20.31 -7.06
CA LEU A 754 -5.48 19.68 -6.08
C LEU A 754 -6.21 18.98 -4.93
N GLY A 755 -7.49 19.30 -4.73
CA GLY A 755 -8.36 18.73 -3.68
C GLY A 755 -9.20 17.54 -4.14
N GLU A 756 -9.02 17.05 -5.36
CA GLU A 756 -9.79 15.91 -5.90
C GLU A 756 -9.69 14.68 -4.97
N PRO A 757 -10.83 14.10 -4.53
CA PRO A 757 -10.84 12.87 -3.75
C PRO A 757 -10.67 11.63 -4.65
N ALA A 758 -10.30 10.49 -4.04
CA ALA A 758 -10.30 9.21 -4.74
C ALA A 758 -11.74 8.80 -5.10
N ARG A 759 -11.91 8.13 -6.24
CA ARG A 759 -13.22 7.64 -6.71
C ARG A 759 -13.26 6.12 -6.62
N PHE A 760 -14.46 5.58 -6.39
CA PHE A 760 -14.71 4.14 -6.36
C PHE A 760 -15.75 3.80 -7.43
N PHE A 761 -15.46 2.77 -8.22
CA PHE A 761 -16.35 2.27 -9.25
C PHE A 761 -16.67 0.81 -8.98
N ASN A 762 -17.93 0.42 -9.21
CA ASN A 762 -18.37 -0.96 -9.11
C ASN A 762 -18.82 -1.43 -10.49
N PHE A 763 -18.26 -2.55 -10.95
CA PHE A 763 -18.56 -3.16 -12.24
C PHE A 763 -19.07 -4.58 -12.05
N GLU A 764 -20.02 -4.98 -12.90
CA GLU A 764 -20.34 -6.39 -13.10
C GLU A 764 -19.73 -6.85 -14.43
N VAL A 765 -18.92 -7.91 -14.42
CA VAL A 765 -18.25 -8.44 -15.63
C VAL A 765 -18.35 -9.96 -15.69
N GLY A 766 -18.34 -10.52 -16.89
CA GLY A 766 -18.39 -11.97 -17.09
C GLY A 766 -17.03 -12.65 -17.04
N ALA A 767 -15.98 -11.94 -17.45
CA ALA A 767 -14.62 -12.48 -17.50
C ALA A 767 -13.61 -11.41 -17.08
N ILE A 768 -12.45 -11.87 -16.62
CA ILE A 768 -11.34 -11.03 -16.19
C ILE A 768 -10.06 -11.51 -16.89
N ILE A 769 -9.28 -10.59 -17.46
CA ILE A 769 -7.93 -10.88 -17.99
C ILE A 769 -6.90 -10.12 -17.16
N LEU A 770 -5.98 -10.85 -16.53
CA LEU A 770 -4.86 -10.31 -15.78
C LEU A 770 -3.66 -10.13 -16.71
N ALA A 771 -3.22 -8.88 -16.84
CA ALA A 771 -2.13 -8.44 -17.71
C ALA A 771 -1.17 -7.49 -16.96
N THR A 772 -0.93 -7.77 -15.66
CA THR A 772 -0.20 -6.87 -14.75
C THR A 772 1.29 -6.73 -15.04
N GLY A 773 1.84 -7.56 -15.94
CA GLY A 773 3.23 -7.49 -16.38
C GLY A 773 4.23 -8.07 -15.38
N TYR A 774 5.42 -7.48 -15.35
CA TYR A 774 6.58 -7.94 -14.58
C TYR A 774 7.36 -6.72 -14.05
N GLN A 775 8.27 -6.96 -13.10
CA GLN A 775 9.29 -6.00 -12.67
C GLN A 775 10.69 -6.53 -12.99
N THR A 776 11.71 -5.68 -12.97
CA THR A 776 13.11 -6.11 -13.18
C THR A 776 13.81 -6.37 -11.86
N PHE A 777 14.70 -7.37 -11.84
CA PHE A 777 15.59 -7.62 -10.71
C PHE A 777 16.40 -6.37 -10.34
N ASP A 778 16.45 -6.05 -9.05
CA ASP A 778 17.28 -4.99 -8.49
C ASP A 778 18.73 -5.48 -8.31
N PRO A 779 19.68 -4.99 -9.14
CA PRO A 779 21.07 -5.43 -9.06
C PRO A 779 21.79 -5.00 -7.78
N ALA A 780 21.23 -4.06 -7.00
CA ALA A 780 21.84 -3.65 -5.74
C ALA A 780 21.86 -4.78 -4.69
N LYS A 781 21.08 -5.84 -4.91
CA LYS A 781 21.14 -7.08 -4.11
C LYS A 781 22.47 -7.83 -4.27
N GLU A 782 23.22 -7.55 -5.33
CA GLU A 782 24.54 -8.13 -5.60
C GLU A 782 25.62 -7.02 -5.63
N PRO A 783 26.25 -6.69 -4.49
CA PRO A 783 27.26 -5.64 -4.41
C PRO A 783 28.45 -5.84 -5.36
N ALA A 784 28.76 -7.08 -5.75
CA ALA A 784 29.84 -7.39 -6.68
C ALA A 784 29.64 -6.74 -8.07
N PHE A 785 28.41 -6.42 -8.46
CA PHE A 785 28.13 -5.71 -9.71
C PHE A 785 28.40 -4.21 -9.64
N GLY A 786 28.57 -3.63 -8.43
CA GLY A 786 28.85 -2.20 -8.25
C GLY A 786 27.69 -1.26 -8.59
N TYR A 787 26.49 -1.79 -8.83
CA TYR A 787 25.29 -1.00 -9.15
C TYR A 787 24.85 -0.15 -7.95
N GLY A 788 24.58 1.14 -8.19
CA GLY A 788 24.29 2.13 -7.15
C GLY A 788 25.51 2.65 -6.38
N ILE A 789 26.70 2.10 -6.64
CA ILE A 789 27.99 2.59 -6.13
C ILE A 789 28.70 3.36 -7.25
N TYR A 790 28.78 2.76 -8.44
CA TYR A 790 29.42 3.35 -9.60
C TYR A 790 28.37 3.92 -10.57
N PRO A 791 28.44 5.21 -10.94
CA PRO A 791 27.39 5.89 -11.71
C PRO A 791 27.28 5.41 -13.17
N ASN A 792 28.36 4.90 -13.76
CA ASN A 792 28.38 4.40 -15.13
C ASN A 792 27.95 2.92 -15.27
N ILE A 793 27.31 2.36 -14.24
CA ILE A 793 26.71 1.02 -14.28
C ILE A 793 25.19 1.17 -14.33
N LEU A 794 24.61 0.78 -15.45
CA LEU A 794 23.20 0.97 -15.77
C LEU A 794 22.48 -0.39 -15.89
N THR A 795 21.22 -0.44 -15.52
CA THR A 795 20.30 -1.51 -15.91
C THR A 795 19.93 -1.40 -17.39
N GLY A 796 19.40 -2.48 -17.95
CA GLY A 796 18.89 -2.48 -19.32
C GLY A 796 17.79 -1.42 -19.56
N LEU A 797 16.90 -1.18 -18.59
CA LEU A 797 15.87 -0.14 -18.73
C LEU A 797 16.46 1.27 -18.68
N GLU A 798 17.41 1.53 -17.79
CA GLU A 798 18.11 2.82 -17.75
C GLU A 798 18.85 3.07 -19.07
N PHE A 799 19.51 2.06 -19.63
CA PHE A 799 20.16 2.18 -20.93
C PHE A 799 19.17 2.43 -22.09
N GLU A 800 17.97 1.85 -22.04
CA GLU A 800 16.90 2.15 -23.01
C GLU A 800 16.48 3.61 -22.93
N ARG A 801 16.36 4.15 -21.72
CA ARG A 801 16.02 5.56 -21.53
C ARG A 801 17.17 6.45 -21.99
N LEU A 802 18.42 6.13 -21.65
CA LEU A 802 19.60 6.85 -22.12
C LEU A 802 19.72 6.86 -23.65
N SER A 803 19.45 5.72 -24.30
CA SER A 803 19.57 5.61 -25.77
C SER A 803 18.33 6.09 -26.51
N SER A 804 17.20 6.30 -25.86
CA SER A 804 15.98 6.76 -26.53
C SER A 804 16.07 8.24 -26.96
N PRO A 805 15.65 8.61 -28.18
CA PRO A 805 15.46 10.01 -28.57
C PRO A 805 14.44 10.76 -27.70
N LEU A 806 13.52 10.03 -27.06
CA LEU A 806 12.55 10.57 -26.10
C LEU A 806 13.05 10.50 -24.65
N GLY A 807 14.31 10.12 -24.46
CA GLY A 807 14.99 10.02 -23.19
C GLY A 807 15.69 11.32 -22.76
N PRO A 808 16.31 11.33 -21.57
CA PRO A 808 16.84 12.54 -20.97
C PRO A 808 18.06 13.12 -21.70
N THR A 809 18.75 12.32 -22.52
CA THR A 809 19.93 12.73 -23.29
C THR A 809 19.63 12.94 -24.78
N GLY A 810 18.36 12.91 -25.19
CA GLY A 810 17.97 13.01 -26.60
C GLY A 810 18.53 11.87 -27.47
N GLY A 811 18.80 10.71 -26.88
CA GLY A 811 19.33 9.53 -27.56
C GLY A 811 20.86 9.47 -27.67
N ARG A 812 21.57 10.41 -27.05
CA ARG A 812 23.03 10.39 -26.93
C ARG A 812 23.46 9.43 -25.81
N ILE A 813 24.36 8.50 -26.14
CA ILE A 813 24.93 7.56 -25.18
C ILE A 813 26.18 8.20 -24.59
N ILE A 814 26.07 8.65 -23.34
CA ILE A 814 27.12 9.38 -22.62
C ILE A 814 27.31 8.81 -21.22
N THR A 815 28.53 8.91 -20.68
CA THR A 815 28.81 8.62 -19.27
C THR A 815 28.27 9.72 -18.37
N CYS A 816 28.25 9.51 -17.04
CA CYS A 816 27.81 10.52 -16.08
C CYS A 816 28.67 11.80 -16.11
N GLU A 817 29.92 11.70 -16.55
CA GLU A 817 30.82 12.84 -16.77
C GLU A 817 30.53 13.59 -18.09
N GLY A 818 29.65 13.06 -18.95
CA GLY A 818 29.14 13.73 -20.15
C GLY A 818 29.87 13.40 -21.46
N TYR A 819 30.87 12.50 -21.45
CA TYR A 819 31.58 12.09 -22.67
C TYR A 819 31.02 10.78 -23.27
N GLU A 820 31.26 10.54 -24.56
CA GLU A 820 30.85 9.29 -25.23
C GLU A 820 31.78 8.13 -24.81
N PRO A 821 31.26 6.96 -24.39
CA PRO A 821 32.10 5.85 -23.92
C PRO A 821 32.93 5.24 -25.07
N GLU A 822 34.20 4.95 -24.81
CA GLU A 822 35.10 4.27 -25.77
C GLU A 822 35.01 2.74 -25.65
N ALA A 823 34.62 2.22 -24.49
CA ALA A 823 34.40 0.80 -24.25
C ALA A 823 33.19 0.55 -23.35
N VAL A 824 32.37 -0.45 -23.69
CA VAL A 824 31.14 -0.80 -22.96
C VAL A 824 31.04 -2.32 -22.78
N ALA A 825 30.71 -2.78 -21.58
CA ALA A 825 30.42 -4.19 -21.30
C ALA A 825 28.93 -4.41 -20.99
N ILE A 826 28.34 -5.44 -21.59
CA ILE A 826 26.97 -5.87 -21.35
C ILE A 826 27.01 -7.21 -20.60
N ILE A 827 26.33 -7.28 -19.46
CA ILE A 827 26.37 -8.42 -18.55
C ILE A 827 25.04 -9.18 -18.65
N HIS A 828 25.10 -10.44 -19.09
CA HIS A 828 23.93 -11.31 -19.17
C HIS A 828 23.59 -11.94 -17.82
N CYS A 829 22.38 -12.49 -17.73
CA CYS A 829 21.94 -13.30 -16.60
C CYS A 829 22.01 -12.59 -15.23
N VAL A 830 21.90 -11.26 -15.19
CA VAL A 830 21.92 -10.51 -13.94
C VAL A 830 20.64 -10.81 -13.15
N GLY A 831 20.79 -11.58 -12.07
CA GLY A 831 19.66 -12.06 -11.26
C GLY A 831 18.86 -13.21 -11.90
N SER A 832 19.35 -13.87 -12.95
CA SER A 832 18.73 -15.05 -13.60
C SER A 832 19.71 -16.21 -13.65
N ARG A 833 19.21 -17.45 -13.64
CA ARG A 833 20.05 -18.67 -13.59
C ARG A 833 21.07 -18.60 -12.45
N ASP A 834 20.60 -18.09 -11.31
CA ASP A 834 21.35 -17.93 -10.07
C ASP A 834 20.48 -18.43 -8.91
N ARG A 835 20.90 -19.54 -8.27
CA ARG A 835 20.16 -20.16 -7.17
C ARG A 835 20.05 -19.28 -5.92
N ARG A 836 20.85 -18.22 -5.81
CA ARG A 836 20.76 -17.24 -4.73
C ARG A 836 19.57 -16.29 -4.90
N TYR A 837 19.13 -16.09 -6.14
CA TYR A 837 18.05 -15.16 -6.50
C TYR A 837 16.96 -15.90 -7.29
N ASN A 838 17.11 -16.02 -8.62
CA ASN A 838 16.15 -16.68 -9.49
C ASN A 838 16.82 -17.84 -10.26
N SER A 839 16.31 -19.06 -10.05
CA SER A 839 16.86 -20.26 -10.67
C SER A 839 16.51 -20.41 -12.16
N TYR A 840 15.48 -19.71 -12.63
CA TYR A 840 14.98 -19.74 -13.99
C TYR A 840 15.74 -18.80 -14.94
N CYS A 841 15.50 -18.98 -16.25
CA CYS A 841 15.96 -18.08 -17.31
C CYS A 841 14.88 -17.05 -17.61
N SER A 842 15.25 -15.76 -17.70
CA SER A 842 14.31 -14.70 -18.11
C SER A 842 13.96 -14.68 -19.61
N ARG A 843 14.58 -15.54 -20.43
CA ARG A 843 14.32 -15.76 -21.87
C ARG A 843 14.54 -14.57 -22.82
N VAL A 844 14.53 -13.34 -22.31
CA VAL A 844 14.55 -12.08 -23.07
C VAL A 844 15.86 -11.32 -22.95
N CYS A 845 16.60 -11.52 -21.86
CA CYS A 845 17.81 -10.74 -21.54
C CYS A 845 18.92 -10.89 -22.60
N CYS A 846 19.10 -12.08 -23.17
CA CYS A 846 20.07 -12.27 -24.25
C CYS A 846 19.72 -11.45 -25.50
N MET A 847 18.45 -11.42 -25.89
CA MET A 847 18.01 -10.65 -27.06
C MET A 847 18.02 -9.14 -26.80
N ALA A 848 17.68 -8.72 -25.59
CA ALA A 848 17.82 -7.33 -25.17
C ALA A 848 19.29 -6.88 -25.18
N ALA A 849 20.21 -7.71 -24.68
CA ALA A 849 21.65 -7.44 -24.72
C ALA A 849 22.18 -7.29 -26.15
N LEU A 850 21.81 -8.21 -27.06
CA LEU A 850 22.17 -8.09 -28.48
C LEU A 850 21.62 -6.82 -29.12
N LYS A 851 20.41 -6.40 -28.73
CA LYS A 851 19.85 -5.11 -29.13
C LYS A 851 20.70 -3.95 -28.63
N PHE A 852 21.11 -3.96 -27.36
CA PHE A 852 21.95 -2.91 -26.81
C PHE A 852 23.32 -2.85 -27.51
N ALA A 853 23.91 -4.00 -27.81
CA ALA A 853 25.14 -4.08 -28.57
C ALA A 853 24.99 -3.46 -29.97
N GLN A 854 23.92 -3.81 -30.70
CA GLN A 854 23.60 -3.20 -32.00
C GLN A 854 23.44 -1.67 -31.88
N THR A 855 22.66 -1.20 -30.89
CA THR A 855 22.44 0.24 -30.66
C THR A 855 23.75 0.97 -30.39
N LEU A 856 24.67 0.37 -29.61
CA LEU A 856 26.00 0.94 -29.37
C LEU A 856 26.82 1.01 -30.66
N ARG A 857 26.85 -0.06 -31.47
CA ARG A 857 27.59 -0.09 -32.75
C ARG A 857 27.09 0.93 -33.77
N GLU A 858 25.77 1.19 -33.77
CA GLU A 858 25.16 2.17 -34.68
C GLU A 858 25.43 3.63 -34.27
N ARG A 859 25.59 3.90 -32.96
CA ARG A 859 25.55 5.26 -32.42
C ARG A 859 26.84 5.73 -31.77
N THR A 860 27.76 4.83 -31.46
CA THR A 860 29.05 5.16 -30.86
C THR A 860 30.19 4.43 -31.56
N LYS A 861 31.42 4.87 -31.30
CA LYS A 861 32.62 4.15 -31.72
C LYS A 861 33.10 3.12 -30.71
N ALA A 862 32.30 2.82 -29.70
CA ALA A 862 32.72 2.01 -28.57
C ALA A 862 33.11 0.59 -28.97
N LYS A 863 34.10 0.05 -28.26
CA LYS A 863 34.38 -1.38 -28.21
C LYS A 863 33.35 -2.04 -27.29
N VAL A 864 32.54 -2.94 -27.83
CA VAL A 864 31.43 -3.57 -27.11
C VAL A 864 31.79 -5.01 -26.71
N PHE A 865 31.60 -5.35 -25.44
CA PHE A 865 31.80 -6.68 -24.88
C PHE A 865 30.48 -7.28 -24.41
N GLU A 866 30.20 -8.52 -24.81
CA GLU A 866 29.06 -9.31 -24.36
C GLU A 866 29.56 -10.42 -23.42
N LEU A 867 29.26 -10.29 -22.11
CA LEU A 867 29.63 -11.26 -21.09
C LEU A 867 28.47 -12.21 -20.83
N TYR A 868 28.59 -13.46 -21.29
CA TYR A 868 27.47 -14.40 -21.32
C TYR A 868 27.84 -15.80 -20.81
N VAL A 869 26.83 -16.57 -20.40
CA VAL A 869 26.99 -18.00 -20.08
C VAL A 869 26.58 -18.86 -21.28
N ASP A 870 25.33 -18.67 -21.71
CA ASP A 870 24.76 -19.23 -22.93
C ASP A 870 23.91 -18.13 -23.60
N LEU A 871 23.79 -18.16 -24.93
CA LEU A 871 22.95 -17.23 -25.69
C LEU A 871 21.64 -17.92 -26.08
N CYS A 872 20.52 -17.47 -25.50
CA CYS A 872 19.20 -18.03 -25.76
C CYS A 872 18.46 -17.27 -26.87
N THR A 873 18.65 -17.67 -28.14
CA THR A 873 18.11 -17.01 -29.34
C THR A 873 16.96 -17.81 -29.99
N THR A 874 15.86 -18.03 -29.25
CA THR A 874 14.83 -19.03 -29.62
C THR A 874 13.74 -18.58 -30.60
N GLY A 875 13.54 -17.27 -30.79
CA GLY A 875 12.48 -16.72 -31.64
C GLY A 875 12.84 -16.67 -33.14
N LYS A 876 11.84 -16.46 -34.00
CA LYS A 876 12.06 -16.35 -35.45
C LYS A 876 12.98 -15.16 -35.76
N GLY A 877 14.10 -15.43 -36.44
CA GLY A 877 15.09 -14.41 -36.80
C GLY A 877 16.07 -14.03 -35.67
N HIS A 878 15.94 -14.60 -34.46
CA HIS A 878 16.83 -14.26 -33.34
C HIS A 878 18.27 -14.70 -33.59
N GLU A 879 18.47 -15.92 -34.11
CA GLU A 879 19.80 -16.42 -34.48
C GLU A 879 20.44 -15.61 -35.61
N ASN A 880 19.65 -15.18 -36.59
CA ASN A 880 20.14 -14.30 -37.66
C ASN A 880 20.57 -12.94 -37.09
N PHE A 881 19.83 -12.41 -36.11
CA PHE A 881 20.21 -11.18 -35.43
C PHE A 881 21.52 -11.33 -34.65
N LEU A 882 21.71 -12.44 -33.92
CA LEU A 882 22.99 -12.75 -33.28
C LEU A 882 24.14 -12.79 -34.29
N ARG A 883 23.96 -13.45 -35.43
CA ARG A 883 24.99 -13.53 -36.48
C ARG A 883 25.36 -12.16 -37.02
N ARG A 884 24.38 -11.27 -37.24
CA ARG A 884 24.60 -9.88 -37.63
C ARG A 884 25.45 -9.15 -36.60
N VAL A 885 25.03 -9.15 -35.33
CA VAL A 885 25.76 -8.47 -34.24
C VAL A 885 27.20 -8.98 -34.11
N ARG A 886 27.43 -10.29 -34.28
CA ARG A 886 28.78 -10.88 -34.29
C ARG A 886 29.65 -10.39 -35.46
N GLN A 887 29.08 -10.20 -36.65
CA GLN A 887 29.79 -9.72 -37.82
C GLN A 887 30.18 -8.23 -37.72
N GLU A 888 29.48 -7.45 -36.90
CA GLU A 888 29.71 -6.02 -36.71
C GLU A 888 30.84 -5.69 -35.70
N GLY A 889 31.56 -6.70 -35.21
CA GLY A 889 32.75 -6.54 -34.37
C GLY A 889 32.50 -6.50 -32.87
N VAL A 890 31.34 -6.93 -32.40
CA VAL A 890 31.05 -7.12 -30.97
C VAL A 890 31.82 -8.33 -30.42
N ILE A 891 32.44 -8.18 -29.25
CA ILE A 891 33.30 -9.21 -28.65
C ILE A 891 32.50 -10.04 -27.66
N PHE A 892 32.39 -11.33 -27.91
CA PHE A 892 31.67 -12.27 -27.05
C PHE A 892 32.64 -13.01 -26.13
N LEU A 893 32.45 -12.87 -24.82
CA LEU A 893 33.25 -13.54 -23.80
C LEU A 893 32.34 -14.46 -22.98
N ARG A 894 32.62 -15.76 -23.04
CA ARG A 894 31.84 -16.75 -22.30
C ARG A 894 32.35 -16.83 -20.87
N GLY A 895 31.63 -16.20 -19.95
CA GLY A 895 32.10 -15.95 -18.60
C GLY A 895 31.09 -15.29 -17.70
N ARG A 896 31.26 -15.46 -16.38
CA ARG A 896 30.54 -14.69 -15.37
C ARG A 896 31.43 -13.58 -14.81
N LEU A 897 30.80 -12.45 -14.53
CA LEU A 897 31.42 -11.33 -13.81
C LEU A 897 31.65 -11.74 -12.35
N GLN A 898 32.90 -11.59 -11.88
CA GLN A 898 33.30 -11.90 -10.50
C GLN A 898 33.26 -10.65 -9.61
N GLY A 899 33.54 -9.48 -10.19
CA GLY A 899 33.50 -8.22 -9.47
C GLY A 899 33.90 -7.04 -10.34
N VAL A 900 33.52 -5.84 -9.88
CA VAL A 900 33.86 -4.56 -10.51
C VAL A 900 34.59 -3.69 -9.48
N HIS A 901 35.63 -3.00 -9.92
CA HIS A 901 36.25 -1.91 -9.16
C HIS A 901 36.55 -0.73 -10.09
N GLN A 902 36.64 0.46 -9.52
CA GLN A 902 36.90 1.69 -10.27
C GLN A 902 38.40 2.03 -10.26
N LYS A 903 38.93 2.45 -11.41
CA LYS A 903 40.32 2.90 -11.60
C LYS A 903 40.29 4.22 -12.38
N GLY A 904 40.38 5.34 -11.65
CA GLY A 904 40.12 6.66 -12.22
C GLY A 904 38.66 6.79 -12.69
N ASN A 905 38.44 7.20 -13.95
CA ASN A 905 37.10 7.31 -14.54
C ASN A 905 36.63 6.00 -15.20
N ARG A 906 37.44 4.94 -15.19
CA ARG A 906 37.13 3.65 -15.83
C ARG A 906 36.74 2.58 -14.81
N LEU A 907 35.95 1.63 -15.29
CA LEU A 907 35.52 0.43 -14.56
C LEU A 907 36.37 -0.76 -15.01
N VAL A 908 36.90 -1.51 -14.05
CA VAL A 908 37.69 -2.72 -14.29
C VAL A 908 36.86 -3.93 -13.88
N LEU A 909 36.53 -4.76 -14.86
CA LEU A 909 35.71 -5.96 -14.69
C LEU A 909 36.60 -7.19 -14.61
N ARG A 910 36.49 -7.96 -13.53
CA ARG A 910 37.13 -9.26 -13.40
C ARG A 910 36.21 -10.35 -13.89
N VAL A 911 36.59 -11.04 -14.96
CA VAL A 911 35.75 -12.00 -15.68
C VAL A 911 36.49 -13.30 -15.88
N GLU A 912 35.82 -14.42 -15.67
CA GLU A 912 36.34 -15.73 -16.06
C GLU A 912 36.08 -15.98 -17.55
N ASP A 913 37.11 -16.12 -18.38
CA ASP A 913 36.98 -16.57 -19.76
C ASP A 913 37.04 -18.10 -19.79
N THR A 914 35.86 -18.72 -19.83
CA THR A 914 35.71 -20.18 -19.78
C THR A 914 36.21 -20.89 -21.04
N LEU A 915 36.36 -20.18 -22.17
CA LEU A 915 36.88 -20.77 -23.40
C LEU A 915 38.41 -20.82 -23.41
N LEU A 916 39.05 -19.89 -22.69
CA LEU A 916 40.51 -19.85 -22.53
C LEU A 916 40.99 -20.43 -21.20
N GLY A 917 40.08 -20.71 -20.25
CA GLY A 917 40.43 -21.19 -18.91
C GLY A 917 41.21 -20.17 -18.08
N ALA A 918 41.00 -18.87 -18.31
CA ALA A 918 41.79 -17.81 -17.71
C ALA A 918 40.90 -16.69 -17.15
N ILE A 919 41.40 -16.00 -16.12
CA ILE A 919 40.77 -14.77 -15.61
C ILE A 919 41.27 -13.60 -16.46
N ARG A 920 40.34 -12.73 -16.89
CA ARG A 920 40.60 -11.52 -17.64
C ARG A 920 40.18 -10.30 -16.81
N GLU A 921 40.93 -9.21 -16.96
CA GLU A 921 40.51 -7.89 -16.53
C GLU A 921 40.18 -7.06 -17.77
N LEU A 922 38.98 -6.48 -17.79
CA LEU A 922 38.50 -5.62 -18.87
C LEU A 922 38.32 -4.21 -18.34
N GLU A 923 38.98 -3.23 -18.94
CA GLU A 923 38.74 -1.81 -18.65
C GLU A 923 37.67 -1.27 -19.61
N VAL A 924 36.59 -0.71 -19.06
CA VAL A 924 35.48 -0.10 -19.82
C VAL A 924 35.04 1.21 -19.19
N ASP A 925 34.35 2.05 -19.94
CA ASP A 925 33.81 3.32 -19.44
C ASP A 925 32.37 3.15 -18.91
N MET A 926 31.63 2.14 -19.39
CA MET A 926 30.23 1.90 -19.02
C MET A 926 29.91 0.40 -18.94
N VAL A 927 29.01 0.02 -18.03
CA VAL A 927 28.48 -1.34 -17.90
C VAL A 927 26.96 -1.34 -17.99
N ILE A 928 26.38 -2.26 -18.76
CA ILE A 928 24.94 -2.45 -18.90
C ILE A 928 24.55 -3.82 -18.34
N LEU A 929 23.66 -3.85 -17.36
CA LEU A 929 23.19 -5.04 -16.68
C LEU A 929 21.88 -5.53 -17.29
N ALA A 930 21.90 -6.67 -17.99
CA ALA A 930 20.70 -7.30 -18.54
C ALA A 930 19.96 -8.07 -17.43
N THR A 931 19.11 -7.34 -16.70
CA THR A 931 18.41 -7.80 -15.50
C THR A 931 17.31 -8.83 -15.78
N ALA A 932 17.09 -9.70 -14.81
CA ALA A 932 16.02 -10.69 -14.83
C ALA A 932 14.64 -10.04 -14.80
N PHE A 933 13.66 -10.72 -15.38
CA PHE A 933 12.25 -10.42 -15.19
C PHE A 933 11.78 -11.18 -13.96
N GLU A 934 11.18 -10.47 -13.01
CA GLU A 934 10.61 -11.00 -11.78
C GLU A 934 9.09 -10.75 -11.76
N PRO A 935 8.32 -11.59 -11.05
CA PRO A 935 6.96 -11.23 -10.71
C PRO A 935 6.98 -9.91 -9.94
N ARG A 936 5.94 -9.10 -10.13
CA ARG A 936 5.83 -7.83 -9.41
C ARG A 936 5.76 -8.09 -7.89
N ALA A 937 6.24 -7.14 -7.11
CA ALA A 937 6.22 -7.22 -5.65
C ALA A 937 4.81 -7.46 -5.08
N ASP A 938 3.78 -6.91 -5.74
CA ASP A 938 2.35 -7.06 -5.39
C ASP A 938 1.69 -8.35 -5.93
N ALA A 939 2.42 -9.22 -6.65
CA ALA A 939 1.83 -10.41 -7.29
C ALA A 939 1.14 -11.35 -6.29
N GLY A 940 1.64 -11.47 -5.05
CA GLY A 940 1.00 -12.28 -4.01
C GLY A 940 -0.33 -11.70 -3.51
N GLU A 941 -0.46 -10.38 -3.47
CA GLU A 941 -1.70 -9.68 -3.12
C GLU A 941 -2.73 -9.79 -4.24
N VAL A 942 -2.29 -9.57 -5.48
CA VAL A 942 -3.12 -9.75 -6.67
C VAL A 942 -3.61 -11.20 -6.77
N ALA A 943 -2.76 -12.20 -6.52
CA ALA A 943 -3.17 -13.61 -6.52
C ALA A 943 -4.29 -13.89 -5.51
N ARG A 944 -4.19 -13.34 -4.29
CA ARG A 944 -5.23 -13.46 -3.26
C ARG A 944 -6.52 -12.74 -3.66
N LEU A 945 -6.42 -11.52 -4.18
CA LEU A 945 -7.56 -10.71 -4.61
C LEU A 945 -8.40 -11.40 -5.69
N PHE A 946 -7.75 -12.00 -6.68
CA PHE A 946 -8.43 -12.70 -7.79
C PHE A 946 -8.65 -14.21 -7.52
N GLY A 947 -8.17 -14.73 -6.39
CA GLY A 947 -8.32 -16.15 -6.03
C GLY A 947 -7.58 -17.11 -6.94
N ILE A 948 -6.39 -16.74 -7.42
CA ILE A 948 -5.55 -17.55 -8.33
C ILE A 948 -4.25 -18.00 -7.65
N GLN A 949 -3.57 -18.99 -8.23
CA GLN A 949 -2.31 -19.52 -7.73
C GLN A 949 -1.08 -18.87 -8.36
N ARG A 950 0.06 -19.05 -7.70
CA ARG A 950 1.38 -18.73 -8.25
C ARG A 950 2.22 -20.00 -8.35
N ASP A 951 3.14 -20.02 -9.30
CA ASP A 951 4.12 -21.10 -9.44
C ASP A 951 5.26 -20.95 -8.41
N ALA A 952 6.24 -21.86 -8.46
CA ALA A 952 7.39 -21.86 -7.56
C ALA A 952 8.31 -20.64 -7.75
N ASP A 953 8.26 -20.00 -8.92
CA ASP A 953 9.05 -18.82 -9.27
C ASP A 953 8.29 -17.51 -8.95
N GLY A 954 7.04 -17.61 -8.50
CA GLY A 954 6.20 -16.50 -8.03
C GLY A 954 5.37 -15.82 -9.12
N PHE A 955 5.37 -16.32 -10.36
CA PHE A 955 4.47 -15.86 -11.42
C PHE A 955 3.08 -16.50 -11.30
N PHE A 956 2.08 -15.97 -12.00
CA PHE A 956 0.74 -16.56 -11.98
C PHE A 956 0.72 -17.91 -12.70
N LEU A 957 0.15 -18.91 -12.02
CA LEU A 957 0.13 -20.29 -12.50
C LEU A 957 -1.05 -20.53 -13.44
N GLU A 958 -0.75 -21.02 -14.65
CA GLU A 958 -1.75 -21.50 -15.59
C GLU A 958 -2.31 -22.88 -15.21
N VAL A 959 -3.49 -23.24 -15.74
CA VAL A 959 -4.08 -24.57 -15.53
C VAL A 959 -3.22 -25.68 -16.12
N HIS A 960 -2.70 -25.47 -17.34
CA HIS A 960 -1.78 -26.41 -17.97
C HIS A 960 -0.87 -25.73 -19.00
N PRO A 961 0.47 -25.94 -18.95
CA PRO A 961 1.45 -25.27 -19.82
C PRO A 961 1.30 -25.41 -21.34
N LYS A 962 0.34 -26.21 -21.82
CA LYS A 962 0.20 -26.59 -23.24
C LYS A 962 -1.25 -26.56 -23.69
N MET A 963 -2.16 -27.14 -22.90
CA MET A 963 -3.57 -27.26 -23.26
C MET A 963 -4.39 -26.04 -22.83
N ALA A 964 -4.01 -25.38 -21.73
CA ALA A 964 -4.72 -24.24 -21.17
C ALA A 964 -3.71 -23.21 -20.63
N PRO A 965 -2.82 -22.67 -21.48
CA PRO A 965 -1.69 -21.83 -21.04
C PRO A 965 -2.11 -20.43 -20.56
N VAL A 966 -3.32 -20.00 -20.92
CA VAL A 966 -3.90 -18.68 -20.58
C VAL A 966 -4.95 -18.77 -19.47
N GLU A 967 -5.38 -19.96 -19.08
CA GLU A 967 -6.41 -20.12 -18.04
C GLU A 967 -5.77 -20.15 -16.66
N SER A 968 -6.40 -19.51 -15.67
CA SER A 968 -5.99 -19.64 -14.27
C SER A 968 -6.82 -20.70 -13.53
N GLY A 969 -6.41 -21.06 -12.32
CA GLY A 969 -7.17 -21.98 -11.48
C GLY A 969 -8.54 -21.43 -11.01
N ASN A 970 -8.82 -20.14 -11.20
CA ASN A 970 -10.15 -19.57 -10.98
C ASN A 970 -10.88 -19.44 -12.34
N PRO A 971 -11.94 -20.24 -12.59
CA PRO A 971 -12.67 -20.19 -13.85
C PRO A 971 -13.15 -18.77 -14.20
N GLY A 972 -12.95 -18.37 -15.46
CA GLY A 972 -13.33 -17.03 -15.93
C GLY A 972 -12.26 -15.95 -15.75
N ILE A 973 -11.14 -16.28 -15.11
CA ILE A 973 -9.97 -15.41 -14.98
C ILE A 973 -8.83 -15.98 -15.84
N PHE A 974 -8.33 -15.15 -16.76
CA PHE A 974 -7.30 -15.50 -17.73
C PHE A 974 -6.02 -14.70 -17.50
N LEU A 975 -4.90 -15.22 -17.99
CA LEU A 975 -3.56 -14.65 -17.84
C LEU A 975 -3.04 -14.18 -19.20
N ALA A 976 -2.43 -12.99 -19.24
CA ALA A 976 -1.87 -12.42 -20.45
C ALA A 976 -0.52 -11.73 -20.19
N GLY A 977 0.46 -11.95 -21.06
CA GLY A 977 1.77 -11.29 -20.95
C GLY A 977 2.65 -11.76 -19.78
N GLY A 978 3.56 -10.87 -19.35
CA GLY A 978 4.67 -11.18 -18.45
C GLY A 978 4.29 -11.59 -17.02
N CYS A 979 3.03 -11.43 -16.61
CA CYS A 979 2.59 -11.82 -15.27
C CYS A 979 2.51 -13.34 -15.07
N GLN A 980 2.39 -14.11 -16.16
CA GLN A 980 2.45 -15.57 -16.16
C GLN A 980 3.89 -16.11 -16.26
N GLY A 981 4.86 -15.27 -16.64
CA GLY A 981 6.25 -15.67 -16.76
C GLY A 981 7.02 -14.87 -17.82
N PRO A 982 8.37 -14.94 -17.84
CA PRO A 982 9.19 -14.17 -18.76
C PRO A 982 8.94 -14.51 -20.24
N LYS A 983 8.70 -13.49 -21.05
CA LYS A 983 8.38 -13.62 -22.48
C LYS A 983 8.65 -12.32 -23.23
N ASP A 984 8.98 -12.40 -24.52
CA ASP A 984 9.18 -11.23 -25.36
C ASP A 984 7.85 -10.60 -25.83
N ILE A 985 7.93 -9.52 -26.62
CA ILE A 985 6.74 -8.80 -27.12
C ILE A 985 5.90 -9.68 -28.05
N THR A 986 6.52 -10.47 -28.91
CA THR A 986 5.81 -11.31 -29.90
C THR A 986 5.03 -12.41 -29.19
N GLU A 987 5.68 -13.10 -28.25
CA GLU A 987 5.03 -14.09 -27.39
C GLU A 987 3.93 -13.45 -26.54
N THR A 988 4.16 -12.24 -26.03
CA THR A 988 3.17 -11.50 -25.24
C THR A 988 1.91 -11.17 -26.04
N LEU A 989 2.06 -10.72 -27.28
CA LEU A 989 0.93 -10.42 -28.17
C LEU A 989 0.13 -11.68 -28.51
N ALA A 990 0.82 -12.80 -28.79
CA ALA A 990 0.17 -14.09 -29.03
C ALA A 990 -0.57 -14.58 -27.77
N HIS A 991 0.05 -14.48 -26.60
CA HIS A 991 -0.54 -14.88 -25.32
C HIS A 991 -1.79 -14.05 -24.98
N ALA A 992 -1.74 -12.73 -25.18
CA ALA A 992 -2.89 -11.85 -24.99
C ALA A 992 -4.03 -12.13 -25.98
N GLY A 993 -3.71 -12.41 -27.24
CA GLY A 993 -4.69 -12.82 -28.24
C GLY A 993 -5.37 -14.13 -27.86
N ALA A 994 -4.62 -15.11 -27.37
CA ALA A 994 -5.15 -16.38 -26.89
C ALA A 994 -6.05 -16.21 -25.65
N ALA A 995 -5.66 -15.36 -24.69
CA ALA A 995 -6.49 -15.05 -23.51
C ALA A 995 -7.82 -14.40 -23.90
N ALA A 996 -7.80 -13.44 -24.84
CA ALA A 996 -9.02 -12.84 -25.36
C ALA A 996 -9.89 -13.86 -26.10
N ALA A 997 -9.31 -14.71 -26.96
CA ALA A 997 -10.04 -15.73 -27.69
C ALA A 997 -10.69 -16.78 -26.76
N GLU A 998 -9.99 -17.21 -25.71
CA GLU A 998 -10.54 -18.14 -24.72
C GLU A 998 -11.66 -17.47 -23.92
N ALA A 999 -11.47 -16.22 -23.48
CA ALA A 999 -12.52 -15.46 -22.80
C ALA A 999 -13.79 -15.34 -23.68
N LEU A 1000 -13.64 -14.96 -24.95
CA LEU A 1000 -14.76 -14.88 -25.90
C LEU A 1000 -15.45 -16.23 -26.10
N THR A 1001 -14.68 -17.31 -26.24
CA THR A 1001 -15.22 -18.67 -26.40
C THR A 1001 -16.07 -19.06 -25.19
N ARG A 1002 -15.60 -18.74 -23.98
CA ARG A 1002 -16.35 -19.01 -22.75
C ARG A 1002 -17.59 -18.12 -22.64
N LEU A 1003 -17.49 -16.83 -22.96
CA LEU A 1003 -18.63 -15.91 -22.90
C LEU A 1003 -19.72 -16.26 -23.92
N ALA A 1004 -19.33 -16.67 -25.14
CA ALA A 1004 -20.22 -17.09 -26.21
C ALA A 1004 -20.97 -18.39 -25.91
N SER A 1005 -20.47 -19.22 -24.99
CA SER A 1005 -21.13 -20.47 -24.59
C SER A 1005 -22.49 -20.28 -23.89
N GLY A 1006 -22.92 -19.02 -23.64
CA GLY A 1006 -24.31 -18.70 -23.29
C GLY A 1006 -24.74 -19.08 -21.87
N GLY A 1007 -23.79 -19.47 -21.03
CA GLY A 1007 -24.05 -19.96 -19.67
C GLY A 1007 -23.29 -21.24 -19.41
N GLN A 1008 -22.45 -21.23 -18.38
CA GLN A 1008 -21.83 -22.46 -17.88
C GLN A 1008 -22.90 -23.26 -17.14
N LEU A 1009 -22.87 -24.60 -17.26
CA LEU A 1009 -23.35 -25.44 -16.18
C LEU A 1009 -22.61 -24.97 -14.92
N LEU A 1010 -23.35 -24.57 -13.88
CA LEU A 1010 -22.81 -24.43 -12.53
C LEU A 1010 -21.86 -25.58 -12.21
N SER A 1011 -20.84 -25.32 -11.37
CA SER A 1011 -19.97 -26.39 -10.90
C SER A 1011 -20.86 -27.56 -10.48
N PRO A 1012 -20.73 -28.70 -11.14
CA PRO A 1012 -21.60 -29.85 -10.90
C PRO A 1012 -21.48 -30.33 -9.45
N GLU A 1013 -20.36 -30.01 -8.79
CA GLU A 1013 -20.00 -30.34 -7.42
C GLU A 1013 -20.48 -29.28 -6.43
N MET A 1014 -21.77 -28.92 -6.48
CA MET A 1014 -22.37 -28.00 -5.51
C MET A 1014 -22.84 -28.71 -4.25
N ALA A 1015 -22.86 -27.96 -3.15
CA ALA A 1015 -23.54 -28.41 -1.95
C ALA A 1015 -25.05 -28.42 -2.18
N TYR A 1016 -25.76 -29.38 -1.59
CA TYR A 1016 -27.22 -29.43 -1.56
C TYR A 1016 -27.73 -29.82 -0.18
N VAL A 1017 -28.95 -29.40 0.14
CA VAL A 1017 -29.58 -29.65 1.45
C VAL A 1017 -30.74 -30.64 1.30
N MET A 1018 -30.70 -31.70 2.11
CA MET A 1018 -31.80 -32.61 2.39
C MET A 1018 -32.65 -31.97 3.51
N GLU A 1019 -33.71 -31.27 3.12
CA GLU A 1019 -34.55 -30.47 4.03
C GLU A 1019 -35.13 -31.29 5.18
N GLU A 1020 -35.43 -32.57 4.92
CA GLU A 1020 -35.93 -33.55 5.88
C GLU A 1020 -34.95 -33.86 7.02
N ARG A 1021 -33.64 -33.78 6.77
CA ARG A 1021 -32.57 -34.04 7.76
C ARG A 1021 -32.01 -32.77 8.39
N CYS A 1022 -32.29 -31.61 7.81
CA CYS A 1022 -31.74 -30.33 8.26
C CYS A 1022 -32.41 -29.91 9.58
N SER A 1023 -31.62 -29.76 10.64
CA SER A 1023 -32.11 -29.29 11.94
C SER A 1023 -32.10 -27.76 12.10
N GLY A 1024 -31.61 -27.00 11.12
CA GLY A 1024 -31.52 -25.54 11.20
C GLY A 1024 -30.43 -25.02 12.16
N CYS A 1025 -29.41 -25.81 12.49
CA CYS A 1025 -28.37 -25.40 13.46
C CYS A 1025 -27.41 -24.29 12.96
N HIS A 1026 -27.45 -23.95 11.66
CA HIS A 1026 -26.66 -22.90 10.99
C HIS A 1026 -25.12 -23.02 11.09
N LEU A 1027 -24.57 -24.14 11.57
CA LEU A 1027 -23.11 -24.38 11.56
C LEU A 1027 -22.52 -24.27 10.14
N CYS A 1028 -23.23 -24.80 9.14
CA CYS A 1028 -22.84 -24.73 7.74
C CYS A 1028 -22.72 -23.31 7.17
N VAL A 1029 -23.51 -22.36 7.70
CA VAL A 1029 -23.46 -20.95 7.30
C VAL A 1029 -22.13 -20.33 7.76
N LYS A 1030 -21.73 -20.60 9.01
CA LYS A 1030 -20.50 -20.05 9.61
C LYS A 1030 -19.21 -20.55 8.95
N VAL A 1031 -19.21 -21.78 8.41
CA VAL A 1031 -18.02 -22.40 7.81
C VAL A 1031 -17.91 -22.17 6.30
N CYS A 1032 -18.89 -21.52 5.66
CA CYS A 1032 -18.88 -21.30 4.23
C CYS A 1032 -18.05 -20.05 3.87
N PRO A 1033 -16.86 -20.19 3.26
CA PRO A 1033 -16.03 -19.03 2.91
C PRO A 1033 -16.61 -18.18 1.77
N ALA A 1034 -17.54 -18.76 0.99
CA ALA A 1034 -18.19 -18.08 -0.12
C ALA A 1034 -19.57 -17.53 0.25
N GLU A 1035 -19.96 -17.64 1.54
CA GLU A 1035 -21.28 -17.22 2.06
C GLU A 1035 -22.47 -17.78 1.25
N ALA A 1036 -22.27 -18.95 0.63
CA ALA A 1036 -23.23 -19.58 -0.25
C ALA A 1036 -24.38 -20.27 0.50
N LEU A 1037 -24.33 -20.36 1.83
CA LEU A 1037 -25.35 -21.01 2.64
C LEU A 1037 -26.11 -19.93 3.40
N LEU A 1038 -27.40 -19.78 3.10
CA LEU A 1038 -28.24 -18.72 3.64
C LEU A 1038 -29.28 -19.29 4.62
N PRO A 1039 -29.52 -18.66 5.78
CA PRO A 1039 -30.65 -18.99 6.64
C PRO A 1039 -31.97 -18.79 5.90
N ALA A 1040 -32.85 -19.79 5.93
CA ALA A 1040 -34.17 -19.77 5.31
C ALA A 1040 -35.20 -20.34 6.30
N GLY A 1041 -35.70 -19.49 7.21
CA GLY A 1041 -36.57 -19.92 8.30
C GLY A 1041 -35.85 -20.85 9.28
N GLN A 1042 -36.39 -22.05 9.52
CA GLN A 1042 -35.75 -23.09 10.35
C GLN A 1042 -34.82 -24.03 9.55
N LYS A 1043 -34.49 -23.66 8.31
CA LYS A 1043 -33.69 -24.47 7.38
C LYS A 1043 -32.59 -23.61 6.77
N VAL A 1044 -31.74 -24.25 5.97
CA VAL A 1044 -30.66 -23.59 5.23
C VAL A 1044 -30.88 -23.83 3.75
N LEU A 1045 -30.65 -22.78 2.95
CA LEU A 1045 -30.72 -22.84 1.50
C LEU A 1045 -29.32 -22.58 0.91
N VAL A 1046 -29.01 -23.24 -0.20
CA VAL A 1046 -27.77 -22.99 -0.93
C VAL A 1046 -28.02 -21.92 -1.99
N HIS A 1047 -27.35 -20.78 -1.87
CA HIS A 1047 -27.20 -19.83 -2.97
C HIS A 1047 -26.23 -20.42 -3.99
N GLU A 1048 -26.79 -21.23 -4.89
CA GLU A 1048 -26.06 -22.03 -5.88
C GLU A 1048 -24.98 -21.25 -6.65
N PRO A 1049 -25.21 -20.01 -7.15
CA PRO A 1049 -24.18 -19.24 -7.85
C PRO A 1049 -22.94 -18.96 -7.00
N ALA A 1050 -23.10 -18.77 -5.70
CA ALA A 1050 -21.97 -18.54 -4.79
C ALA A 1050 -21.26 -19.83 -4.37
N CYS A 1051 -21.86 -21.01 -4.57
CA CYS A 1051 -21.31 -22.26 -4.09
C CYS A 1051 -20.10 -22.71 -4.92
N ARG A 1052 -18.91 -22.64 -4.32
CA ARG A 1052 -17.65 -23.09 -4.95
C ARG A 1052 -17.38 -24.59 -4.82
N GLY A 1053 -18.29 -25.35 -4.21
CA GLY A 1053 -18.14 -26.80 -4.10
C GLY A 1053 -17.03 -27.30 -3.16
N CYS A 1054 -16.56 -26.48 -2.20
CA CYS A 1054 -15.42 -26.86 -1.35
C CYS A 1054 -15.71 -27.98 -0.33
N GLY A 1055 -16.98 -28.33 -0.08
CA GLY A 1055 -17.35 -29.39 0.87
C GLY A 1055 -17.26 -29.05 2.36
N ASN A 1056 -16.74 -27.88 2.76
CA ASN A 1056 -16.60 -27.50 4.19
C ASN A 1056 -17.92 -27.59 4.96
N CYS A 1057 -19.02 -27.14 4.34
CA CYS A 1057 -20.35 -27.19 4.95
C CYS A 1057 -20.88 -28.62 5.13
N VAL A 1058 -20.49 -29.54 4.24
CA VAL A 1058 -20.84 -30.97 4.31
C VAL A 1058 -20.10 -31.61 5.47
N ALA A 1059 -18.80 -31.38 5.58
CA ALA A 1059 -17.97 -31.90 6.67
C ALA A 1059 -18.44 -31.38 8.06
N ALA A 1060 -18.91 -30.13 8.12
CA ALA A 1060 -19.39 -29.54 9.37
C ALA A 1060 -20.84 -29.92 9.75
N CYS A 1061 -21.59 -30.60 8.87
CA CYS A 1061 -23.01 -30.87 9.10
C CYS A 1061 -23.21 -32.05 10.07
N PRO A 1062 -23.71 -31.81 11.31
CA PRO A 1062 -23.80 -32.88 12.31
C PRO A 1062 -24.90 -33.90 12.01
N THR A 1063 -25.91 -33.51 11.22
CA THR A 1063 -27.05 -34.38 10.89
C THR A 1063 -26.90 -35.08 9.54
N GLY A 1064 -25.79 -34.85 8.82
CA GLY A 1064 -25.61 -35.35 7.45
C GLY A 1064 -26.66 -34.84 6.46
N ALA A 1065 -27.27 -33.68 6.74
CA ALA A 1065 -28.28 -33.06 5.89
C ALA A 1065 -27.71 -32.36 4.66
N LEU A 1066 -26.41 -32.07 4.64
CA LEU A 1066 -25.70 -31.49 3.51
C LEU A 1066 -24.95 -32.58 2.75
N GLY A 1067 -25.05 -32.56 1.43
CA GLY A 1067 -24.23 -33.39 0.54
C GLY A 1067 -23.51 -32.55 -0.50
N LEU A 1068 -22.50 -33.13 -1.15
CA LEU A 1068 -21.78 -32.54 -2.28
C LEU A 1068 -22.00 -33.45 -3.49
N PHE A 1069 -22.51 -32.91 -4.58
CA PHE A 1069 -22.67 -33.67 -5.82
C PHE A 1069 -21.32 -34.18 -6.33
N GLY A 1070 -21.25 -35.43 -6.80
CA GLY A 1070 -20.02 -36.06 -7.29
C GLY A 1070 -19.00 -36.44 -6.20
N SER A 1071 -19.31 -36.14 -4.94
CA SER A 1071 -18.51 -36.49 -3.76
C SER A 1071 -19.42 -36.82 -2.57
N GLU A 1072 -20.46 -37.62 -2.86
CA GLU A 1072 -21.43 -38.04 -1.86
C GLU A 1072 -20.72 -38.84 -0.74
N SER A 1073 -21.09 -38.62 0.51
CA SER A 1073 -20.43 -39.28 1.65
C SER A 1073 -20.42 -40.81 1.54
N LYS A 1074 -21.49 -41.41 0.99
CA LYS A 1074 -21.56 -42.85 0.68
C LYS A 1074 -20.52 -43.26 -0.37
N ALA A 1075 -20.33 -42.45 -1.42
CA ALA A 1075 -19.34 -42.70 -2.47
C ALA A 1075 -17.91 -42.65 -1.93
N LEU A 1076 -17.60 -41.64 -1.10
CA LEU A 1076 -16.29 -41.50 -0.46
C LEU A 1076 -16.00 -42.61 0.55
N LEU A 1077 -16.98 -42.99 1.39
CA LEU A 1077 -16.83 -44.11 2.31
C LEU A 1077 -16.63 -45.43 1.57
N ALA A 1078 -17.40 -45.68 0.50
CA ALA A 1078 -17.22 -46.85 -0.33
C ALA A 1078 -15.81 -46.91 -0.96
N GLN A 1079 -15.30 -45.76 -1.44
CA GLN A 1079 -13.94 -45.65 -1.96
C GLN A 1079 -12.89 -46.03 -0.90
N VAL A 1080 -12.99 -45.46 0.30
CA VAL A 1080 -12.04 -45.74 1.40
C VAL A 1080 -12.13 -47.19 1.84
N SER A 1081 -13.34 -47.73 2.05
CA SER A 1081 -13.52 -49.13 2.46
C SER A 1081 -12.94 -50.10 1.44
N ALA A 1082 -13.13 -49.87 0.15
CA ALA A 1082 -12.57 -50.73 -0.89
C ALA A 1082 -11.04 -50.70 -0.93
N VAL A 1083 -10.43 -49.52 -0.74
CA VAL A 1083 -8.96 -49.41 -0.67
C VAL A 1083 -8.39 -50.15 0.54
N LEU A 1084 -9.10 -50.14 1.68
CA LEU A 1084 -8.66 -50.82 2.91
C LEU A 1084 -8.85 -52.35 2.88
N GLN A 1085 -9.75 -52.85 2.04
CA GLN A 1085 -10.00 -54.29 1.85
C GLN A 1085 -8.99 -54.95 0.89
N GLU A 1086 -8.35 -54.16 0.03
CA GLU A 1086 -7.21 -54.63 -0.76
C GLU A 1086 -5.98 -54.76 0.15
N GLU A 1087 -5.42 -55.96 0.25
CA GLU A 1087 -4.16 -56.20 0.97
C GLU A 1087 -2.99 -55.51 0.26
N VAL A 1088 -2.78 -54.23 0.55
CA VAL A 1088 -1.56 -53.53 0.15
C VAL A 1088 -0.50 -53.87 1.19
N SER A 1089 0.42 -54.78 0.87
CA SER A 1089 1.54 -55.09 1.75
C SER A 1089 2.49 -53.90 1.84
N TRP A 1090 2.28 -52.99 2.79
CA TRP A 1090 3.25 -51.96 3.16
C TRP A 1090 4.40 -52.59 3.99
N ALA A 1091 4.95 -53.71 3.53
CA ALA A 1091 5.96 -54.46 4.25
C ALA A 1091 7.25 -53.63 4.35
N SER A 1092 7.37 -52.94 5.48
CA SER A 1092 8.59 -52.72 6.26
C SER A 1092 9.88 -53.07 5.51
N ARG A 1093 10.48 -52.07 4.88
CA ARG A 1093 11.93 -52.00 4.73
C ARG A 1093 12.36 -50.64 5.25
N SER A 1094 12.73 -50.66 6.53
CA SER A 1094 13.67 -49.73 7.14
C SER A 1094 14.90 -49.55 6.25
#